data_AF-A0A2V7E4Y1-F1
#
_entry.id   AF-A0A2V7E4Y1-F1
#
_cell.length_a   1.000
_cell.length_b   1.000
_cell.length_c   1.000
_cell.angle_alpha   90.00
_cell.angle_beta   90.00
_cell.angle_gamma   90.00
#
_symmetry.space_group_name_H-M   'P 1'
#
loop_
_entity.id
_entity.type
_entity.pdbx_description
1 polymer ?
#
loop_
_entity_poly.entity_id
_entity_poly.type
_entity_poly.pdbx_seq_one_letter_code
_entity_poly.pdbx_strand_id
1 'polypeptide(L)'
;MSHPDEESVHVRFWGTRGSIATPGKQTARYGGNTSCVEVRGGDGTLIVLDCGTGARGLGLHLAEIALPPRLHLLIGHTHWDHIQGFPFFVPAFMPGAELNVYAPLGFQRGLEEAMAGQMEYSYFPVKLRDLRSRIHFTELDEGFFRVGDVLIETQYLNHTAPTIAYRISSGGASIAYATDHEPFWNASAGRYQHPGDQRHIEFMRDVDLIIHDAQYTEEEYPAKKGWGHSTVEYATDVARAAGARRLALFHHDPGHDDATLDRMEALARDRVGRDLEVFAAAEGLEVDVRGGGANARAKTDVSALVRRPIAGGRVLLVTANVSEVATIQDVLDEEDLVLVPVPDAGSALARGADVMPDLAIVDAKLPDGDGATLVAQLRARVGRSLPVVLLTDVADGVRGTLDGTGEADDVLAKPFSPPMLHARVRAWLARALAAEDRRQEPVLTSLAPLNSETLRSVPVFREMKRDELEALLAQAGERQFPPGHVLIAEGEIPEHVFVIISGRVRVIEAMPDAQTEVVLGELGPGEIVGELGILTERPRSATVVVLERTRCLALRRFHFLQALERSPALALGLAKLLARRLYDSDRRIARYAPDALTGLASRRAFLDLYRRIAASARRRKSGLFLVLLDVHHLNAINDRFGYAVGDDVLRAVADALMEATRATDLVARYGADEFVVLLQDAGSREGHLVTPRFGEKLSELVTRRGLNVPIKCRVGTAYREVPPDSSDELLREADEDMRRRGVTLPA
;
A
#
# COMPACT_ATOMS: atom_id res chain seq x y z
N MET A 1 33.99 -8.81 -10.23
CA MET A 1 32.79 -9.09 -9.41
C MET A 1 32.24 -10.40 -9.93
N SER A 2 32.31 -11.45 -9.10
CA SER A 2 31.72 -12.75 -9.41
C SER A 2 30.22 -12.59 -9.61
N HIS A 3 29.66 -13.21 -10.64
CA HIS A 3 28.21 -13.36 -10.76
C HIS A 3 27.69 -14.01 -9.46
N PRO A 4 26.61 -13.50 -8.83
CA PRO A 4 25.99 -14.21 -7.72
C PRO A 4 25.55 -15.59 -8.23
N ASP A 5 25.83 -16.64 -7.45
CA ASP A 5 25.26 -17.97 -7.69
C ASP A 5 23.73 -17.81 -7.72
N GLU A 6 23.08 -18.18 -8.83
CA GLU A 6 21.62 -18.08 -9.05
C GLU A 6 20.78 -18.82 -7.97
N GLU A 7 21.43 -19.62 -7.12
CA GLU A 7 20.83 -20.40 -6.02
C GLU A 7 21.03 -19.78 -4.61
N SER A 8 21.50 -18.52 -4.53
CA SER A 8 21.77 -17.86 -3.25
C SER A 8 21.06 -16.52 -3.08
N VAL A 9 20.64 -16.25 -1.85
CA VAL A 9 20.10 -14.95 -1.43
C VAL A 9 21.13 -14.25 -0.57
N HIS A 10 21.48 -13.02 -0.92
CA HIS A 10 22.46 -12.24 -0.18
C HIS A 10 21.75 -11.29 0.78
N VAL A 11 22.19 -11.26 2.04
CA VAL A 11 21.63 -10.41 3.10
C VAL A 11 22.73 -9.50 3.65
N ARG A 12 22.44 -8.21 3.81
CA ARG A 12 23.36 -7.25 4.42
C ARG A 12 22.66 -6.36 5.43
N PHE A 13 23.26 -6.22 6.60
CA PHE A 13 22.71 -5.42 7.70
C PHE A 13 23.28 -3.99 7.64
N TRP A 14 22.40 -3.00 7.50
CA TRP A 14 22.74 -1.57 7.47
C TRP A 14 22.37 -0.83 8.75
N GLY A 15 21.46 -1.40 9.54
CA GLY A 15 21.14 -0.98 10.90
C GLY A 15 20.47 -2.12 11.65
N THR A 16 20.74 -2.21 12.95
CA THR A 16 20.45 -3.40 13.78
C THR A 16 19.77 -3.06 15.12
N ARG A 17 19.68 -1.77 15.47
CA ARG A 17 19.10 -1.29 16.72
C ARG A 17 17.59 -1.11 16.60
N GLY A 18 16.90 -1.28 17.72
CA GLY A 18 15.51 -0.88 17.89
C GLY A 18 15.35 0.52 18.46
N SER A 19 14.13 1.04 18.42
CA SER A 19 13.62 2.26 19.06
C SER A 19 14.27 3.59 18.63
N ILE A 20 15.59 3.75 18.80
CA ILE A 20 16.34 4.97 18.44
C ILE A 20 17.78 4.64 18.04
N ALA A 21 18.38 5.51 17.23
CA ALA A 21 19.79 5.39 16.87
C ALA A 21 20.71 5.70 18.07
N THR A 22 21.77 4.91 18.23
CA THR A 22 22.73 4.97 19.35
C THR A 22 24.18 4.96 18.88
N PRO A 23 24.61 5.92 18.04
CA PRO A 23 26.01 5.97 17.62
C PRO A 23 26.92 6.30 18.81
N GLY A 24 27.90 5.45 19.10
CA GLY A 24 28.83 5.66 20.20
C GLY A 24 29.97 4.66 20.22
N LYS A 25 31.01 4.94 21.02
CA LYS A 25 32.15 4.02 21.19
C LYS A 25 31.76 2.67 21.78
N GLN A 26 30.68 2.63 22.57
CA GLN A 26 30.17 1.44 23.25
C GLN A 26 29.28 0.57 22.35
N THR A 27 28.88 1.07 21.18
CA THR A 27 27.96 0.40 20.25
C THR A 27 28.58 0.23 18.86
N ALA A 28 29.88 0.53 18.73
CA ALA A 28 30.54 0.65 17.44
C ALA A 28 30.73 -0.70 16.74
N ARG A 29 30.76 -1.82 17.47
CA ARG A 29 30.96 -3.14 16.86
C ARG A 29 29.69 -3.69 16.23
N TYR A 30 28.55 -3.64 16.92
CA TYR A 30 27.28 -4.10 16.36
C TYR A 30 26.50 -3.03 15.60
N GLY A 31 26.87 -1.76 15.80
CA GLY A 31 26.23 -0.62 15.16
C GLY A 31 25.26 0.14 16.06
N GLY A 32 25.02 1.39 15.66
CA GLY A 32 24.12 2.33 16.32
C GLY A 32 22.91 2.72 15.46
N ASN A 33 22.85 2.35 14.19
CA ASN A 33 21.75 2.63 13.30
C ASN A 33 20.57 1.70 13.58
N THR A 34 19.36 2.26 13.47
CA THR A 34 18.11 1.53 13.58
C THR A 34 17.82 0.71 12.33
N SER A 35 16.92 -0.27 12.49
CA SER A 35 16.60 -1.33 11.54
C SER A 35 16.67 -0.93 10.06
N CYS A 36 17.56 -1.59 9.31
CA CYS A 36 17.58 -1.57 7.86
C CYS A 36 18.38 -2.77 7.36
N VAL A 37 17.75 -3.66 6.59
CA VAL A 37 18.39 -4.87 6.05
C VAL A 37 18.17 -4.93 4.55
N GLU A 38 19.26 -5.08 3.80
CA GLU A 38 19.23 -5.32 2.35
C GLU A 38 19.15 -6.82 2.10
N VAL A 39 18.26 -7.23 1.19
CA VAL A 39 18.11 -8.59 0.69
C VAL A 39 18.14 -8.57 -0.83
N ARG A 40 19.04 -9.34 -1.44
CA ARG A 40 19.12 -9.52 -2.90
C ARG A 40 18.71 -10.94 -3.26
N GLY A 41 17.60 -11.06 -4.00
CA GLY A 41 17.12 -12.31 -4.57
C GLY A 41 18.09 -12.87 -5.63
N GLY A 42 17.95 -14.16 -5.95
CA GLY A 42 18.79 -14.83 -6.95
C GLY A 42 18.65 -14.24 -8.37
N ASP A 43 17.52 -13.60 -8.66
CA ASP A 43 17.23 -12.86 -9.91
C ASP A 43 17.78 -11.42 -9.90
N GLY A 44 18.43 -11.00 -8.82
CA GLY A 44 18.91 -9.63 -8.62
C GLY A 44 17.87 -8.66 -8.05
N THR A 45 16.65 -9.13 -7.72
CA THR A 45 15.62 -8.30 -7.08
C THR A 45 16.12 -7.72 -5.77
N LEU A 46 16.06 -6.39 -5.65
CA LEU A 46 16.50 -5.66 -4.46
C LEU A 46 15.32 -5.40 -3.52
N ILE A 47 15.38 -6.03 -2.34
CA ILE A 47 14.44 -5.86 -1.25
C ILE A 47 15.17 -5.15 -0.10
N VAL A 48 14.49 -4.20 0.53
CA VAL A 48 14.95 -3.52 1.74
C VAL A 48 13.91 -3.77 2.82
N LEU A 49 14.33 -4.37 3.94
CA LEU A 49 13.50 -4.59 5.12
C LEU A 49 13.75 -3.45 6.09
N ASP A 50 12.70 -2.70 6.35
CA ASP A 50 12.67 -1.43 7.09
C ASP A 50 13.59 -0.33 6.52
N CYS A 51 13.20 0.90 6.81
CA CYS A 51 13.85 2.14 6.38
C CYS A 51 14.28 2.99 7.59
N GLY A 52 14.80 2.35 8.63
CA GLY A 52 15.41 3.02 9.77
C GLY A 52 16.64 3.82 9.39
N THR A 53 17.31 4.41 10.38
CA THR A 53 18.48 5.27 10.16
C THR A 53 19.62 4.60 9.38
N GLY A 54 19.71 3.26 9.40
CA GLY A 54 20.63 2.48 8.56
C GLY A 54 20.43 2.68 7.06
N ALA A 55 19.20 3.04 6.64
CA ALA A 55 18.88 3.32 5.24
C ALA A 55 19.75 4.43 4.64
N ARG A 56 20.25 5.38 5.46
CA ARG A 56 21.17 6.41 4.98
C ARG A 56 22.46 5.79 4.41
N GLY A 57 23.02 4.78 5.10
CA GLY A 57 24.21 4.06 4.65
C GLY A 57 23.96 3.29 3.35
N LEU A 58 22.86 2.53 3.33
CA LEU A 58 22.41 1.79 2.14
C LEU A 58 22.19 2.73 0.94
N GLY A 59 21.51 3.85 1.16
CA GLY A 59 21.19 4.81 0.10
C GLY A 59 22.45 5.40 -0.55
N LEU A 60 23.47 5.72 0.25
CA LEU A 60 24.77 6.16 -0.27
C LEU A 60 25.46 5.07 -1.09
N HIS A 61 25.43 3.82 -0.60
CA HIS A 61 25.99 2.69 -1.32
C HIS A 61 25.30 2.45 -2.67
N LEU A 62 23.97 2.51 -2.71
CA LEU A 62 23.19 2.35 -3.95
C LEU A 62 23.45 3.49 -4.95
N ALA A 63 23.74 4.70 -4.47
CA ALA A 63 24.05 5.85 -5.34
C ALA A 63 25.40 5.75 -6.06
N GLU A 64 26.32 4.90 -5.56
CA GLU A 64 27.58 4.60 -6.23
C GLU A 64 27.39 3.65 -7.44
N ILE A 65 26.23 3.00 -7.54
CA ILE A 65 25.88 2.07 -8.62
C ILE A 65 25.31 2.87 -9.80
N ALA A 66 25.81 2.63 -11.02
CA ALA A 66 25.64 3.52 -12.18
C ALA A 66 24.22 3.69 -12.75
N LEU A 67 23.21 2.96 -12.25
CA LEU A 67 21.83 3.02 -12.73
C LEU A 67 20.87 3.35 -11.58
N PRO A 68 19.83 4.17 -11.81
CA PRO A 68 18.80 4.41 -10.81
C PRO A 68 18.19 3.08 -10.35
N PRO A 69 18.11 2.82 -9.02
CA PRO A 69 17.66 1.54 -8.52
C PRO A 69 16.14 1.39 -8.66
N ARG A 70 15.73 0.15 -8.94
CA ARG A 70 14.37 -0.33 -8.68
C ARG A 70 14.42 -1.21 -7.43
N LEU A 71 13.67 -0.84 -6.39
CA LEU A 71 13.72 -1.54 -5.10
C LEU A 71 12.33 -1.69 -4.48
N HIS A 72 12.24 -2.66 -3.58
CA HIS A 72 11.04 -3.00 -2.83
C HIS A 72 11.30 -2.84 -1.34
N LEU A 73 10.72 -1.80 -0.74
CA LEU A 73 10.87 -1.47 0.67
C LEU A 73 9.73 -2.08 1.47
N LEU A 74 10.02 -3.12 2.24
CA LEU A 74 9.09 -3.85 3.10
C LEU A 74 9.24 -3.34 4.54
N ILE A 75 8.26 -2.59 5.02
CA ILE A 75 8.25 -1.96 6.34
C ILE A 75 7.35 -2.78 7.27
N GLY A 76 7.92 -3.31 8.36
CA GLY A 76 7.16 -4.15 9.30
C GLY A 76 5.98 -3.40 9.92
N HIS A 77 6.21 -2.15 10.34
CA HIS A 77 5.20 -1.16 10.75
C HIS A 77 5.81 0.25 10.78
N THR A 78 5.01 1.29 11.00
CA THR A 78 5.43 2.69 10.77
C THR A 78 5.95 3.44 12.00
N HIS A 79 6.43 2.74 13.05
CA HIS A 79 7.17 3.42 14.12
C HIS A 79 8.50 4.00 13.60
N TRP A 80 9.02 4.99 14.31
CA TRP A 80 10.10 5.86 13.83
C TRP A 80 11.37 5.11 13.48
N ASP A 81 11.79 4.17 14.31
CA ASP A 81 12.97 3.33 14.10
C ASP A 81 12.95 2.54 12.78
N HIS A 82 11.78 2.29 12.19
CA HIS A 82 11.60 1.61 10.90
C HIS A 82 11.45 2.56 9.71
N ILE A 83 11.25 3.86 9.90
CA ILE A 83 10.98 4.80 8.79
C ILE A 83 11.84 6.07 8.79
N GLN A 84 12.53 6.37 9.89
CA GLN A 84 13.26 7.63 10.11
C GLN A 84 14.41 7.85 9.12
N GLY A 85 14.93 6.80 8.48
CA GLY A 85 15.95 6.92 7.45
C GLY A 85 15.42 7.36 6.10
N PHE A 86 14.11 7.21 5.84
CA PHE A 86 13.52 7.50 4.53
C PHE A 86 13.78 8.93 4.02
N PRO A 87 13.66 10.01 4.83
CA PRO A 87 13.99 11.36 4.38
C PRO A 87 15.46 11.56 3.99
N PHE A 88 16.35 10.63 4.37
CA PHE A 88 17.77 10.62 4.03
C PHE A 88 18.14 9.48 3.07
N PHE A 89 17.16 8.77 2.53
CA PHE A 89 17.37 7.65 1.63
C PHE A 89 17.59 8.14 0.21
N VAL A 90 18.86 8.24 -0.19
CA VAL A 90 19.27 8.82 -1.49
C VAL A 90 18.45 8.33 -2.69
N PRO A 91 18.10 7.04 -2.83
CA PRO A 91 17.22 6.56 -3.91
C PRO A 91 15.90 7.32 -4.06
N ALA A 92 15.29 7.79 -2.97
CA ALA A 92 14.05 8.56 -3.03
C ALA A 92 14.22 9.95 -3.71
N PHE A 93 15.45 10.45 -3.80
CA PHE A 93 15.76 11.73 -4.42
C PHE A 93 16.30 11.60 -5.86
N MET A 94 16.59 10.37 -6.30
CA MET A 94 17.19 10.13 -7.61
C MET A 94 16.13 10.12 -8.73
N PRO A 95 16.26 10.99 -9.75
CA PRO A 95 15.41 10.93 -10.94
C PRO A 95 15.53 9.55 -11.61
N GLY A 96 14.38 8.95 -11.93
CA GLY A 96 14.32 7.65 -12.60
C GLY A 96 14.44 6.43 -11.68
N ALA A 97 14.72 6.61 -10.39
CA ALA A 97 14.61 5.53 -9.41
C ALA A 97 13.13 5.16 -9.17
N GLU A 98 12.87 3.89 -8.87
CA GLU A 98 11.54 3.36 -8.58
C GLU A 98 11.55 2.65 -7.22
N LEU A 99 10.73 3.13 -6.29
CA LEU A 99 10.61 2.61 -4.93
C LEU A 99 9.18 2.09 -4.74
N ASN A 100 9.04 0.79 -4.54
CA ASN A 100 7.77 0.18 -4.19
C ASN A 100 7.76 -0.08 -2.67
N VAL A 101 6.95 0.68 -1.94
CA VAL A 101 6.91 0.69 -0.47
C VAL A 101 5.69 -0.06 0.03
N TYR A 102 5.92 -1.04 0.88
CA TYR A 102 4.91 -1.93 1.42
C TYR A 102 4.91 -1.86 2.94
N ALA A 103 3.73 -1.83 3.56
CA ALA A 103 3.57 -1.89 5.02
C ALA A 103 2.15 -2.33 5.38
N PRO A 104 1.87 -2.82 6.60
CA PRO A 104 0.49 -2.96 7.05
C PRO A 104 -0.23 -1.60 7.08
N LEU A 105 -1.55 -1.61 6.84
CA LEU A 105 -2.37 -0.43 7.09
C LEU A 105 -2.36 -0.13 8.60
N GLY A 106 -1.95 1.10 8.95
CA GLY A 106 -1.94 1.58 10.34
C GLY A 106 -3.35 1.85 10.89
N PHE A 107 -3.40 2.31 12.15
CA PHE A 107 -4.66 2.53 12.86
C PHE A 107 -5.48 3.74 12.36
N GLN A 108 -4.84 4.83 11.89
CA GLN A 108 -5.57 6.07 11.55
C GLN A 108 -5.14 6.75 10.24
N ARG A 109 -4.00 6.37 9.67
CA ARG A 109 -3.42 7.00 8.48
C ARG A 109 -2.98 5.93 7.50
N GLY A 110 -3.18 6.23 6.21
CA GLY A 110 -2.63 5.40 5.14
C GLY A 110 -1.10 5.44 5.15
N LEU A 111 -0.47 4.43 4.55
CA LEU A 111 0.98 4.31 4.50
C LEU A 111 1.66 5.56 3.92
N GLU A 112 1.13 6.12 2.83
CA GLU A 112 1.66 7.35 2.21
C GLU A 112 1.64 8.53 3.20
N GLU A 113 0.57 8.67 3.98
CA GLU A 113 0.43 9.78 4.93
C GLU A 113 1.40 9.63 6.12
N ALA A 114 1.62 8.41 6.59
CA ALA A 114 2.62 8.12 7.63
C ALA A 114 4.03 8.51 7.13
N MET A 115 4.37 8.12 5.91
CA MET A 115 5.65 8.45 5.28
C MET A 115 5.79 9.96 4.98
N ALA A 116 4.69 10.62 4.59
CA ALA A 116 4.66 12.06 4.36
C ALA A 116 4.80 12.88 5.65
N GLY A 117 4.28 12.37 6.79
CA GLY A 117 4.25 13.08 8.07
C GLY A 117 5.64 13.47 8.59
N GLN A 118 6.62 12.56 8.49
CA GLN A 118 8.02 12.86 8.83
C GLN A 118 8.71 13.83 7.85
N MET A 119 8.10 14.05 6.68
CA MET A 119 8.56 14.98 5.64
C MET A 119 7.72 16.26 5.60
N GLU A 120 6.95 16.56 6.66
CA GLU A 120 6.31 17.85 6.81
C GLU A 120 7.35 18.97 6.95
N TYR A 121 7.07 20.12 6.33
CA TYR A 121 8.03 21.23 6.23
C TYR A 121 8.55 21.74 7.58
N SER A 122 7.78 21.55 8.65
CA SER A 122 8.19 21.91 10.01
C SER A 122 9.34 21.05 10.56
N TYR A 123 9.49 19.81 10.07
CA TYR A 123 10.50 18.86 10.54
C TYR A 123 11.58 18.59 9.48
N PHE A 124 11.23 18.70 8.20
CA PHE A 124 12.12 18.37 7.09
C PHE A 124 11.88 19.30 5.88
N PRO A 125 12.94 19.79 5.19
CA PRO A 125 12.80 20.85 4.19
C PRO A 125 12.20 20.43 2.84
N VAL A 126 12.04 19.12 2.59
CA VAL A 126 11.53 18.56 1.33
C VAL A 126 10.29 17.73 1.61
N LYS A 127 9.18 17.97 0.92
CA LYS A 127 7.96 17.15 1.10
C LYS A 127 8.05 15.88 0.27
N LEU A 128 7.29 14.86 0.67
CA LEU A 128 7.19 13.59 -0.07
C LEU A 128 6.87 13.81 -1.57
N ARG A 129 5.97 14.75 -1.88
CA ARG A 129 5.59 15.09 -3.27
C ARG A 129 6.68 15.81 -4.08
N ASP A 130 7.72 16.33 -3.43
CA ASP A 130 8.82 17.05 -4.07
C ASP A 130 9.97 16.09 -4.46
N LEU A 131 9.85 14.81 -4.10
CA LEU A 131 10.79 13.76 -4.44
C LEU A 131 10.78 13.45 -5.94
N ARG A 132 11.95 13.09 -6.48
CA ARG A 132 12.15 12.90 -7.94
C ARG A 132 12.10 11.44 -8.38
N SER A 133 12.07 10.50 -7.44
CA SER A 133 11.83 9.08 -7.74
C SER A 133 10.34 8.79 -7.95
N ARG A 134 10.02 7.69 -8.62
CA ARG A 134 8.66 7.13 -8.63
C ARG A 134 8.47 6.31 -7.37
N ILE A 135 7.51 6.68 -6.53
CA ILE A 135 7.24 5.98 -5.26
C ILE A 135 5.82 5.45 -5.31
N HIS A 136 5.67 4.15 -5.07
CA HIS A 136 4.39 3.46 -5.00
C HIS A 136 4.17 2.98 -3.57
N PHE A 137 3.02 3.28 -2.98
CA PHE A 137 2.67 2.79 -1.64
C PHE A 137 1.63 1.69 -1.77
N THR A 138 1.85 0.57 -1.08
CA THR A 138 0.95 -0.57 -1.08
C THR A 138 0.76 -1.08 0.34
N GLU A 139 -0.50 -1.09 0.78
CA GLU A 139 -0.86 -1.61 2.09
C GLU A 139 -1.00 -3.13 2.04
N LEU A 140 -0.46 -3.81 3.05
CA LEU A 140 -0.44 -5.26 3.15
C LEU A 140 -1.35 -5.78 4.25
N ASP A 141 -1.91 -6.95 3.98
CA ASP A 141 -2.56 -7.84 4.95
C ASP A 141 -1.78 -9.16 5.03
N GLU A 142 -2.22 -10.12 5.85
CA GLU A 142 -1.66 -11.47 5.87
C GLU A 142 -1.96 -12.21 4.57
N GLY A 143 -0.99 -12.95 4.05
CA GLY A 143 -1.12 -13.66 2.79
C GLY A 143 0.22 -13.84 2.09
N PHE A 144 0.21 -13.80 0.76
CA PHE A 144 1.42 -13.78 -0.04
C PHE A 144 1.30 -12.83 -1.23
N PHE A 145 2.45 -12.47 -1.81
CA PHE A 145 2.57 -11.82 -3.10
C PHE A 145 3.95 -12.13 -3.71
N ARG A 146 4.17 -11.72 -4.95
CA ARG A 146 5.47 -11.90 -5.62
C ARG A 146 6.00 -10.58 -6.12
N VAL A 147 7.32 -10.48 -6.11
CA VAL A 147 8.08 -9.38 -6.64
C VAL A 147 9.22 -9.96 -7.46
N GLY A 148 9.18 -9.79 -8.78
CA GLY A 148 10.02 -10.58 -9.67
C GLY A 148 9.77 -12.07 -9.43
N ASP A 149 10.85 -12.85 -9.26
CA ASP A 149 10.75 -14.27 -8.94
C ASP A 149 10.67 -14.54 -7.43
N VAL A 150 10.84 -13.51 -6.59
CA VAL A 150 10.81 -13.62 -5.14
C VAL A 150 9.38 -13.78 -4.63
N LEU A 151 9.15 -14.83 -3.84
CA LEU A 151 7.91 -15.06 -3.11
C LEU A 151 8.01 -14.41 -1.73
N ILE A 152 7.03 -13.58 -1.38
CA ILE A 152 6.93 -12.92 -0.07
C ILE A 152 5.62 -13.36 0.59
N GLU A 153 5.72 -13.91 1.80
CA GLU A 153 4.58 -14.26 2.65
C GLU A 153 4.56 -13.35 3.88
N THR A 154 3.37 -12.97 4.32
CA THR A 154 3.14 -11.99 5.38
C THR A 154 2.31 -12.57 6.52
N GLN A 155 2.67 -12.23 7.76
CA GLN A 155 1.94 -12.62 8.97
C GLN A 155 1.91 -11.47 9.99
N TYR A 156 0.76 -11.17 10.61
CA TYR A 156 0.71 -10.24 11.73
C TYR A 156 1.44 -10.81 12.95
N LEU A 157 2.22 -9.95 13.60
CA LEU A 157 2.95 -10.23 14.83
C LEU A 157 2.19 -9.74 16.07
N ASN A 158 2.64 -10.19 17.24
CA ASN A 158 2.13 -9.74 18.53
C ASN A 158 2.84 -8.44 18.94
N HIS A 159 2.30 -7.31 18.51
CA HIS A 159 2.86 -5.99 18.78
C HIS A 159 1.75 -5.00 19.13
N THR A 160 2.14 -3.85 19.70
CA THR A 160 1.21 -2.77 20.07
C THR A 160 0.63 -2.00 18.89
N ALA A 161 1.15 -2.22 17.68
CA ALA A 161 0.68 -1.67 16.41
C ALA A 161 0.49 -2.81 15.39
N PRO A 162 -0.29 -2.62 14.30
CA PRO A 162 -0.41 -3.61 13.23
C PRO A 162 0.96 -3.79 12.60
N THR A 163 1.56 -4.95 12.86
CA THR A 163 2.95 -5.24 12.52
C THR A 163 3.01 -6.55 11.77
N ILE A 164 3.73 -6.59 10.64
CA ILE A 164 3.82 -7.77 9.79
C ILE A 164 5.26 -8.28 9.73
N ALA A 165 5.43 -9.58 9.86
CA ALA A 165 6.65 -10.30 9.49
C ALA A 165 6.64 -10.70 8.01
N TYR A 166 7.83 -10.85 7.45
CA TYR A 166 8.04 -11.28 6.07
C TYR A 166 8.78 -12.61 6.01
N ARG A 167 8.25 -13.58 5.27
CA ARG A 167 8.98 -14.77 4.84
C ARG A 167 9.28 -14.63 3.36
N ILE A 168 10.55 -14.55 3.03
CA ILE A 168 11.07 -14.29 1.68
C ILE A 168 11.69 -15.57 1.15
N SER A 169 11.28 -16.01 -0.03
CA SER A 169 11.84 -17.18 -0.69
C SER A 169 12.29 -16.86 -2.11
N SER A 170 13.55 -17.17 -2.43
CA SER A 170 14.16 -16.93 -3.75
C SER A 170 15.33 -17.90 -3.95
N GLY A 171 15.53 -18.39 -5.18
CA GLY A 171 16.65 -19.29 -5.51
C GLY A 171 16.72 -20.57 -4.66
N GLY A 172 15.57 -21.05 -4.15
CA GLY A 172 15.49 -22.19 -3.23
C GLY A 172 15.87 -21.89 -1.77
N ALA A 173 16.39 -20.70 -1.47
CA ALA A 173 16.68 -20.21 -0.12
C ALA A 173 15.49 -19.47 0.48
N SER A 174 15.41 -19.45 1.81
CA SER A 174 14.33 -18.79 2.55
C SER A 174 14.80 -18.03 3.79
N ILE A 175 14.23 -16.84 4.00
CA ILE A 175 14.53 -15.94 5.12
C ILE A 175 13.21 -15.58 5.81
N ALA A 176 13.18 -15.59 7.14
CA ALA A 176 12.10 -14.97 7.90
C ALA A 176 12.61 -13.72 8.61
N TYR A 177 11.98 -12.58 8.38
CA TYR A 177 12.20 -11.32 9.07
C TYR A 177 11.00 -11.05 9.98
N ALA A 178 11.21 -11.20 11.29
CA ALA A 178 10.17 -11.14 12.32
C ALA A 178 10.66 -10.31 13.52
N THR A 179 10.69 -9.00 13.34
CA THR A 179 11.05 -8.04 14.40
C THR A 179 9.81 -7.50 15.09
N ASP A 180 9.96 -6.87 16.27
CA ASP A 180 8.83 -6.25 16.99
C ASP A 180 7.74 -7.26 17.37
N HIS A 181 8.17 -8.42 17.83
CA HIS A 181 7.30 -9.48 18.30
C HIS A 181 7.43 -9.63 19.80
N GLU A 182 6.31 -9.62 20.52
CA GLU A 182 6.27 -10.02 21.93
C GLU A 182 5.83 -11.49 22.06
N PRO A 183 6.46 -12.30 22.93
CA PRO A 183 6.00 -13.64 23.25
C PRO A 183 4.51 -13.64 23.63
N PHE A 184 3.70 -14.51 23.03
CA PHE A 184 2.30 -14.61 23.44
C PHE A 184 2.18 -15.22 24.85
N TRP A 185 3.11 -16.11 25.18
CA TRP A 185 3.14 -16.79 26.47
C TRP A 185 4.58 -17.06 26.93
N ASN A 186 4.74 -17.30 28.23
CA ASN A 186 6.02 -17.77 28.75
C ASN A 186 6.20 -19.26 28.47
N ALA A 187 7.06 -19.62 27.52
CA ALA A 187 7.35 -20.99 27.16
C ALA A 187 8.21 -21.67 28.24
N SER A 188 7.58 -22.22 29.29
CA SER A 188 8.31 -23.02 30.28
C SER A 188 8.99 -24.24 29.64
N ALA A 189 10.32 -24.30 29.74
CA ALA A 189 11.16 -25.35 29.16
C ALA A 189 10.97 -25.57 27.63
N GLY A 190 10.74 -24.49 26.87
CA GLY A 190 10.58 -24.56 25.41
C GLY A 190 9.28 -25.22 24.94
N ARG A 191 8.26 -25.26 25.80
CA ARG A 191 6.93 -25.79 25.46
C ARG A 191 6.00 -24.66 25.01
N TYR A 192 5.68 -24.63 23.72
CA TYR A 192 4.78 -23.66 23.10
C TYR A 192 3.33 -24.13 23.14
N GLN A 193 2.66 -23.83 24.25
CA GLN A 193 1.25 -24.20 24.44
C GLN A 193 0.29 -23.17 23.85
N HIS A 194 0.74 -21.93 23.62
CA HIS A 194 -0.12 -20.87 23.10
C HIS A 194 -0.28 -20.99 21.57
N PRO A 195 -1.51 -20.91 21.02
CA PRO A 195 -1.76 -20.99 19.58
C PRO A 195 -0.98 -19.95 18.76
N GLY A 196 -0.86 -18.73 19.28
CA GLY A 196 -0.06 -17.65 18.69
C GLY A 196 1.42 -18.00 18.52
N ASP A 197 2.05 -18.62 19.53
CA ASP A 197 3.47 -19.03 19.45
C ASP A 197 3.63 -20.18 18.44
N GLN A 198 2.72 -21.16 18.45
CA GLN A 198 2.74 -22.28 17.50
C GLN A 198 2.62 -21.80 16.05
N ARG A 199 1.76 -20.82 15.82
CA ARG A 199 1.60 -20.19 14.52
C ARG A 199 2.85 -19.39 14.10
N HIS A 200 3.47 -18.69 15.04
CA HIS A 200 4.74 -17.99 14.81
C HIS A 200 5.84 -18.95 14.38
N ILE A 201 5.96 -20.09 15.07
CA ILE A 201 6.87 -21.19 14.74
C ILE A 201 6.57 -21.76 13.35
N GLU A 202 5.30 -22.01 13.03
CA GLU A 202 4.88 -22.54 11.71
C GLU A 202 5.24 -21.58 10.57
N PHE A 203 5.06 -20.27 10.77
CA PHE A 203 5.43 -19.25 9.79
C PHE A 203 6.93 -19.31 9.48
N MET A 204 7.77 -19.51 10.49
CA MET A 204 9.23 -19.61 10.36
C MET A 204 9.74 -21.02 10.08
N ARG A 205 8.86 -22.02 9.89
CA ARG A 205 9.28 -23.42 9.78
C ARG A 205 10.26 -23.66 8.61
N ASP A 206 11.34 -24.37 8.91
CA ASP A 206 12.39 -24.84 8.01
C ASP A 206 13.06 -23.72 7.18
N VAL A 207 13.12 -22.49 7.69
CA VAL A 207 13.83 -21.40 6.99
C VAL A 207 15.35 -21.48 7.16
N ASP A 208 16.08 -20.99 6.16
CA ASP A 208 17.54 -21.02 6.16
C ASP A 208 18.17 -19.92 7.04
N LEU A 209 17.43 -18.83 7.27
CA LEU A 209 17.80 -17.75 8.17
C LEU A 209 16.56 -17.12 8.80
N ILE A 210 16.54 -17.03 10.13
CA ILE A 210 15.61 -16.16 10.87
C ILE A 210 16.37 -14.91 11.29
N ILE A 211 15.79 -13.74 11.05
CA ILE A 211 16.16 -12.46 11.65
C ILE A 211 15.03 -12.12 12.63
N HIS A 212 15.30 -12.23 13.93
CA HIS A 212 14.28 -12.12 14.97
C HIS A 212 14.61 -11.02 15.96
N ASP A 213 13.57 -10.37 16.47
CA ASP A 213 13.67 -9.51 17.65
C ASP A 213 14.26 -10.26 18.84
N ALA A 214 15.30 -9.71 19.46
CA ALA A 214 15.94 -10.27 20.64
C ALA A 214 16.37 -9.13 21.58
N GLN A 215 15.49 -8.15 21.77
CA GLN A 215 15.83 -6.89 22.42
C GLN A 215 16.16 -7.05 23.91
N TYR A 216 15.56 -8.02 24.60
CA TYR A 216 15.69 -8.19 26.05
C TYR A 216 16.24 -9.55 26.46
N THR A 217 16.64 -9.67 27.71
CA THR A 217 16.84 -10.96 28.40
C THR A 217 15.59 -11.36 29.20
N GLU A 218 15.47 -12.64 29.59
CA GLU A 218 14.40 -13.08 30.50
C GLU A 218 14.41 -12.34 31.85
N GLU A 219 15.57 -11.87 32.31
CA GLU A 219 15.71 -11.07 33.53
C GLU A 219 15.09 -9.66 33.38
N GLU A 220 15.26 -9.03 32.22
CA GLU A 220 14.75 -7.69 31.93
C GLU A 220 13.26 -7.70 31.58
N TYR A 221 12.79 -8.77 30.96
CA TYR A 221 11.45 -8.87 30.36
C TYR A 221 10.27 -8.55 31.29
N PRO A 222 10.25 -8.92 32.59
CA PRO A 222 9.15 -8.59 33.49
C PRO A 222 8.83 -7.09 33.57
N ALA A 223 9.84 -6.22 33.42
CA ALA A 223 9.68 -4.76 33.41
C ALA A 223 9.36 -4.17 32.03
N LYS A 224 9.36 -5.02 30.97
CA LYS A 224 9.22 -4.65 29.56
C LYS A 224 8.01 -5.27 28.88
N LYS A 225 7.21 -6.06 29.60
CA LYS A 225 5.94 -6.62 29.09
C LYS A 225 5.03 -5.52 28.53
N GLY A 226 4.43 -5.78 27.38
CA GLY A 226 3.59 -4.84 26.64
C GLY A 226 4.36 -3.82 25.80
N TRP A 227 5.70 -3.87 25.77
CA TRP A 227 6.51 -3.00 24.91
C TRP A 227 6.64 -3.55 23.50
N GLY A 228 6.18 -4.79 23.23
CA GLY A 228 6.12 -5.32 21.88
C GLY A 228 7.39 -6.01 21.36
N HIS A 229 8.30 -6.43 22.25
CA HIS A 229 9.58 -7.06 21.90
C HIS A 229 9.85 -8.35 22.67
N SER A 230 10.77 -9.16 22.16
CA SER A 230 11.11 -10.51 22.58
C SER A 230 12.38 -10.57 23.40
N THR A 231 12.52 -11.69 24.09
CA THR A 231 13.79 -12.06 24.73
C THR A 231 14.67 -12.88 23.80
N VAL A 232 15.98 -12.84 24.05
CA VAL A 232 16.97 -13.71 23.38
C VAL A 232 16.60 -15.18 23.53
N GLU A 233 16.16 -15.57 24.72
CA GLU A 233 15.79 -16.95 25.05
C GLU A 233 14.55 -17.39 24.25
N TYR A 234 13.53 -16.54 24.14
CA TYR A 234 12.35 -16.82 23.34
C TYR A 234 12.71 -16.96 21.86
N ALA A 235 13.44 -15.98 21.29
CA ALA A 235 13.88 -15.99 19.90
C ALA A 235 14.67 -17.27 19.56
N THR A 236 15.54 -17.67 20.48
CA THR A 236 16.36 -18.89 20.37
C THR A 236 15.51 -20.15 20.40
N ASP A 237 14.60 -20.28 21.34
CA ASP A 237 13.78 -21.48 21.46
C ASP A 237 12.80 -21.60 20.27
N VAL A 238 12.22 -20.49 19.76
CA VAL A 238 11.25 -20.54 18.64
C VAL A 238 11.97 -20.86 17.34
N ALA A 239 13.19 -20.35 17.15
CA ALA A 239 14.02 -20.68 16.00
C ALA A 239 14.38 -22.17 15.98
N ARG A 240 14.72 -22.74 17.14
CA ARG A 240 14.96 -24.19 17.27
C ARG A 240 13.68 -24.99 16.98
N ALA A 241 12.54 -24.59 17.54
CA ALA A 241 11.27 -25.27 17.31
C ALA A 241 10.79 -25.17 15.85
N ALA A 242 11.15 -24.10 15.16
CA ALA A 242 10.90 -23.91 13.74
C ALA A 242 11.82 -24.76 12.84
N GLY A 243 12.90 -25.36 13.38
CA GLY A 243 13.87 -26.10 12.58
C GLY A 243 14.73 -25.21 11.69
N ALA A 244 14.94 -23.94 12.09
CA ALA A 244 15.76 -23.02 11.32
C ALA A 244 17.24 -23.44 11.32
N ARG A 245 17.97 -23.09 10.26
CA ARG A 245 19.42 -23.36 10.17
C ARG A 245 20.25 -22.31 10.90
N ARG A 246 19.85 -21.04 10.78
CA ARG A 246 20.54 -19.88 11.34
C ARG A 246 19.58 -18.90 11.97
N LEU A 247 20.01 -18.25 13.06
CA LEU A 247 19.31 -17.18 13.75
C LEU A 247 20.23 -15.96 13.91
N ALA A 248 19.80 -14.83 13.37
CA ALA A 248 20.35 -13.51 13.63
C ALA A 248 19.56 -12.84 14.75
N LEU A 249 20.20 -12.59 15.89
CA LEU A 249 19.64 -11.75 16.97
C LEU A 249 19.67 -10.30 16.50
N PHE A 250 18.51 -9.65 16.45
CA PHE A 250 18.32 -8.33 15.85
C PHE A 250 17.43 -7.46 16.74
N HIS A 251 17.31 -6.18 16.39
CA HIS A 251 16.51 -5.18 17.13
C HIS A 251 17.11 -4.89 18.52
N HIS A 252 18.43 -4.73 18.59
CA HIS A 252 19.17 -4.58 19.84
C HIS A 252 18.70 -3.36 20.64
N ASP A 253 18.57 -3.49 21.96
CA ASP A 253 18.11 -2.39 22.81
C ASP A 253 19.08 -1.20 22.75
N PRO A 254 18.59 0.05 22.68
CA PRO A 254 19.44 1.25 22.71
C PRO A 254 20.41 1.33 23.91
N GLY A 255 20.05 0.74 25.04
CA GLY A 255 20.83 0.75 26.27
C GLY A 255 21.91 -0.33 26.35
N HIS A 256 21.90 -1.34 25.46
CA HIS A 256 22.87 -2.43 25.49
C HIS A 256 24.16 -2.08 24.74
N ASP A 257 25.28 -2.08 25.45
CA ASP A 257 26.61 -1.94 24.85
C ASP A 257 27.08 -3.24 24.14
N ASP A 258 28.16 -3.15 23.38
CA ASP A 258 28.73 -4.29 22.64
C ASP A 258 29.08 -5.46 23.57
N ALA A 259 29.54 -5.19 24.80
CA ALA A 259 29.85 -6.23 25.77
C ALA A 259 28.59 -6.95 26.28
N THR A 260 27.46 -6.27 26.35
CA THR A 260 26.16 -6.86 26.69
C THR A 260 25.66 -7.74 25.56
N LEU A 261 25.77 -7.28 24.31
CA LEU A 261 25.42 -8.06 23.14
C LEU A 261 26.32 -9.31 22.97
N ASP A 262 27.61 -9.25 23.34
CA ASP A 262 28.47 -10.46 23.43
C ASP A 262 27.88 -11.51 24.39
N ARG A 263 27.43 -11.06 25.57
CA ARG A 263 26.88 -11.96 26.59
C ARG A 263 25.57 -12.58 26.13
N MET A 264 24.72 -11.80 25.45
CA MET A 264 23.46 -12.27 24.87
C MET A 264 23.70 -13.29 23.74
N GLU A 265 24.65 -13.02 22.84
CA GLU A 265 25.05 -13.94 21.78
C GLU A 265 25.62 -15.25 22.34
N ALA A 266 26.46 -15.17 23.37
CA ALA A 266 27.00 -16.35 24.05
C ALA A 266 25.90 -17.17 24.75
N LEU A 267 24.99 -16.50 25.46
CA LEU A 267 23.82 -17.13 26.08
C LEU A 267 22.97 -17.90 25.07
N ALA A 268 22.68 -17.28 23.92
CA ALA A 268 21.89 -17.90 22.86
C ALA A 268 22.59 -19.15 22.31
N ARG A 269 23.90 -19.08 22.03
CA ARG A 269 24.71 -20.21 21.55
C ARG A 269 24.73 -21.37 22.54
N ASP A 270 24.94 -21.08 23.82
CA ASP A 270 24.97 -22.11 24.87
C ASP A 270 23.61 -22.82 25.00
N ARG A 271 22.51 -22.11 24.71
CA ARG A 271 21.14 -22.67 24.80
C ARG A 271 20.79 -23.65 23.67
N VAL A 272 21.32 -23.48 22.47
CA VAL A 272 21.01 -24.34 21.30
C VAL A 272 22.13 -25.30 20.89
N GLY A 273 23.35 -25.08 21.36
CA GLY A 273 24.48 -25.93 21.00
C GLY A 273 24.81 -25.89 19.51
N ARG A 274 24.88 -27.05 18.86
CA ARG A 274 25.27 -27.18 17.44
C ARG A 274 24.09 -27.32 16.46
N ASP A 275 22.87 -27.39 16.98
CA ASP A 275 21.69 -27.68 16.19
C ASP A 275 21.17 -26.45 15.42
N LEU A 276 21.52 -25.25 15.87
CA LEU A 276 21.17 -23.96 15.27
C LEU A 276 22.39 -23.04 15.37
N GLU A 277 22.81 -22.44 14.26
CA GLU A 277 23.86 -21.42 14.27
C GLU A 277 23.25 -20.06 14.67
N VAL A 278 23.80 -19.43 15.72
CA VAL A 278 23.32 -18.14 16.24
C VAL A 278 24.42 -17.09 16.21
N PHE A 279 24.07 -15.87 15.82
CA PHE A 279 24.95 -14.70 15.86
C PHE A 279 24.12 -13.43 16.13
N ALA A 280 24.73 -12.41 16.75
CA ALA A 280 24.11 -11.10 16.84
C ALA A 280 24.38 -10.30 15.55
N ALA A 281 23.33 -9.72 14.98
CA ALA A 281 23.45 -8.91 13.78
C ALA A 281 24.29 -7.65 14.06
N ALA A 282 25.17 -7.30 13.12
CA ALA A 282 26.02 -6.13 13.19
C ALA A 282 25.94 -5.31 11.91
N GLU A 283 26.05 -3.99 12.00
CA GLU A 283 26.21 -3.13 10.81
C GLU A 283 27.39 -3.58 9.94
N GLY A 284 27.15 -3.71 8.63
CA GLY A 284 28.12 -4.19 7.67
C GLY A 284 28.29 -5.71 7.62
N LEU A 285 27.59 -6.48 8.48
CA LEU A 285 27.56 -7.93 8.37
C LEU A 285 26.84 -8.34 7.09
N GLU A 286 27.45 -9.28 6.36
CA GLU A 286 26.93 -9.87 5.13
C GLU A 286 26.76 -11.38 5.33
N VAL A 287 25.64 -11.92 4.87
CA VAL A 287 25.27 -13.33 5.01
C VAL A 287 24.73 -13.86 3.70
N ASP A 288 25.41 -14.84 3.12
CA ASP A 288 24.88 -15.60 1.99
C ASP A 288 23.99 -16.75 2.49
N VAL A 289 22.79 -16.82 1.93
CA VAL A 289 21.76 -17.79 2.29
C VAL A 289 21.55 -18.76 1.13
N ARG A 290 21.85 -20.03 1.40
CA ARG A 290 21.75 -21.13 0.42
C ARG A 290 20.70 -22.12 0.88
N GLY A 291 19.78 -22.42 -0.02
CA GLY A 291 18.62 -23.26 0.23
C GLY A 291 18.85 -24.77 0.10
N GLY A 292 17.85 -25.55 0.49
CA GLY A 292 17.82 -27.02 0.34
C GLY A 292 17.32 -27.56 -1.01
N GLY A 293 17.14 -26.72 -2.03
CA GLY A 293 16.89 -27.16 -3.41
C GLY A 293 15.42 -27.38 -3.83
N ALA A 294 14.43 -26.83 -3.13
CA ALA A 294 13.04 -26.84 -3.59
C ALA A 294 12.52 -25.42 -3.83
N ASN A 295 11.88 -25.18 -4.98
CA ASN A 295 11.15 -23.94 -5.25
C ASN A 295 10.02 -23.79 -4.22
N ALA A 296 10.10 -22.76 -3.38
CA ALA A 296 9.07 -22.45 -2.41
C ALA A 296 7.73 -22.16 -3.11
N ARG A 297 6.67 -22.81 -2.65
CA ARG A 297 5.29 -22.46 -2.97
C ARG A 297 4.71 -21.71 -1.79
N ALA A 298 3.82 -20.76 -2.06
CA ALA A 298 3.09 -20.09 -0.99
C ALA A 298 2.36 -21.13 -0.13
N LYS A 299 2.46 -20.99 1.20
CA LYS A 299 1.72 -21.84 2.14
C LYS A 299 0.22 -21.49 2.19
N THR A 300 -0.18 -20.42 1.51
CA THR A 300 -1.51 -19.83 1.53
C THR A 300 -1.90 -19.36 0.12
N ASP A 301 -3.17 -19.51 -0.27
CA ASP A 301 -3.71 -19.01 -1.55
C ASP A 301 -4.31 -17.59 -1.43
N VAL A 302 -4.14 -16.94 -0.27
CA VAL A 302 -4.70 -15.61 -0.01
C VAL A 302 -3.67 -14.55 -0.35
N SER A 303 -4.04 -13.62 -1.24
CA SER A 303 -3.17 -12.48 -1.60
C SER A 303 -3.07 -11.48 -0.45
N ALA A 304 -1.84 -11.08 -0.13
CA ALA A 304 -1.55 -10.02 0.84
C ALA A 304 -1.89 -8.61 0.31
N LEU A 305 -2.07 -8.46 -1.01
CA LEU A 305 -2.38 -7.19 -1.67
C LEU A 305 -3.88 -6.84 -1.63
N VAL A 306 -4.72 -7.82 -1.28
CA VAL A 306 -6.17 -7.61 -1.19
C VAL A 306 -6.50 -7.06 0.18
N ARG A 307 -6.91 -5.79 0.21
CA ARG A 307 -7.38 -5.14 1.43
C ARG A 307 -8.69 -5.77 1.90
N ARG A 308 -8.74 -6.11 3.18
CA ARG A 308 -9.94 -6.66 3.84
C ARG A 308 -10.53 -5.59 4.75
N PRO A 309 -11.62 -4.91 4.35
CA PRO A 309 -12.25 -3.90 5.19
C PRO A 309 -12.91 -4.58 6.39
N ILE A 310 -12.42 -4.27 7.59
CA ILE A 310 -13.00 -4.80 8.83
C ILE A 310 -14.17 -3.95 9.37
N ALA A 311 -14.30 -2.71 8.88
CA ALA A 311 -15.33 -1.76 9.28
C ALA A 311 -16.74 -2.37 9.18
N GLY A 312 -17.56 -2.14 10.21
CA GLY A 312 -18.89 -2.72 10.38
C GLY A 312 -18.91 -4.16 10.88
N GLY A 313 -17.75 -4.79 11.09
CA GLY A 313 -17.63 -6.10 11.71
C GLY A 313 -18.21 -6.12 13.13
N ARG A 314 -18.92 -7.20 13.50
CA ARG A 314 -19.59 -7.34 14.79
C ARG A 314 -18.72 -8.09 15.78
N VAL A 315 -18.43 -7.45 16.91
CA VAL A 315 -17.66 -8.06 18.00
C VAL A 315 -18.59 -8.36 19.17
N LEU A 316 -18.78 -9.64 19.50
CA LEU A 316 -19.50 -10.05 20.71
C LEU A 316 -18.53 -10.01 21.89
N LEU A 317 -18.78 -9.13 22.87
CA LEU A 317 -17.99 -9.04 24.09
C LEU A 317 -18.76 -9.68 25.25
N VAL A 318 -18.20 -10.72 25.86
CA VAL A 318 -18.77 -11.44 27.00
C VAL A 318 -17.97 -11.11 28.25
N THR A 319 -18.45 -10.15 29.05
CA THR A 319 -17.83 -9.77 30.33
C THR A 319 -18.85 -9.07 31.23
N ALA A 320 -18.76 -9.34 32.54
CA ALA A 320 -19.53 -8.60 33.55
C ALA A 320 -18.86 -7.28 33.96
N ASN A 321 -17.63 -7.01 33.52
CA ASN A 321 -16.87 -5.84 33.91
C ASN A 321 -17.23 -4.62 33.04
N VAL A 322 -18.04 -3.71 33.59
CA VAL A 322 -18.49 -2.49 32.90
C VAL A 322 -17.34 -1.58 32.49
N SER A 323 -16.25 -1.53 33.26
CA SER A 323 -15.08 -0.71 32.92
C SER A 323 -14.35 -1.26 31.68
N GLU A 324 -14.26 -2.59 31.56
CA GLU A 324 -13.67 -3.23 30.38
C GLU A 324 -14.53 -3.00 29.14
N VAL A 325 -15.86 -3.06 29.27
CA VAL A 325 -16.77 -2.75 28.16
C VAL A 325 -16.51 -1.35 27.60
N ALA A 326 -16.37 -0.35 28.46
CA ALA A 326 -16.10 1.02 28.01
C ALA A 326 -14.74 1.15 27.30
N THR A 327 -13.67 0.59 27.88
CA THR A 327 -12.33 0.63 27.26
C THR A 327 -12.28 -0.12 25.93
N ILE A 328 -12.97 -1.26 25.82
CA ILE A 328 -13.03 -2.03 24.57
C ILE A 328 -13.90 -1.29 23.54
N GLN A 329 -15.02 -0.68 23.94
CA GLN A 329 -15.86 0.12 23.05
C GLN A 329 -15.06 1.25 22.39
N ASP A 330 -14.31 2.02 23.19
CA ASP A 330 -13.50 3.14 22.68
C ASP A 330 -12.51 2.67 21.61
N VAL A 331 -11.86 1.51 21.81
CA VAL A 331 -10.92 0.92 20.85
C VAL A 331 -11.62 0.47 19.56
N LEU A 332 -12.79 -0.14 19.67
CA LEU A 332 -13.49 -0.69 18.51
C LEU A 332 -14.19 0.40 17.67
N ASP A 333 -14.62 1.49 18.31
CA ASP A 333 -15.21 2.64 17.62
C ASP A 333 -14.22 3.32 16.67
N GLU A 334 -12.91 3.28 16.98
CA GLU A 334 -11.87 3.85 16.10
C GLU A 334 -11.78 3.15 14.72
N GLU A 335 -12.23 1.90 14.59
CA GLU A 335 -12.24 1.12 13.33
C GLU A 335 -13.65 0.92 12.76
N ASP A 336 -14.63 1.71 13.22
CA ASP A 336 -16.03 1.59 12.83
C ASP A 336 -16.61 0.17 13.09
N LEU A 337 -16.16 -0.52 14.14
CA LEU A 337 -16.65 -1.86 14.50
C LEU A 337 -17.88 -1.79 15.42
N VAL A 338 -18.77 -2.78 15.29
CA VAL A 338 -20.00 -2.85 16.08
C VAL A 338 -19.80 -3.75 17.29
N LEU A 339 -19.62 -3.16 18.47
CA LEU A 339 -19.55 -3.92 19.72
C LEU A 339 -20.95 -4.32 20.21
N VAL A 340 -21.07 -5.59 20.61
CA VAL A 340 -22.27 -6.13 21.26
C VAL A 340 -21.87 -6.71 22.61
N PRO A 341 -22.03 -5.96 23.72
CA PRO A 341 -21.69 -6.46 25.04
C PRO A 341 -22.81 -7.33 25.62
N VAL A 342 -22.43 -8.41 26.31
CA VAL A 342 -23.29 -9.27 27.11
C VAL A 342 -22.61 -9.62 28.44
N PRO A 343 -23.36 -9.71 29.55
CA PRO A 343 -22.75 -9.80 30.88
C PRO A 343 -22.33 -11.21 31.30
N ASP A 344 -22.86 -12.25 30.66
CA ASP A 344 -22.78 -13.64 31.13
C ASP A 344 -22.90 -14.67 29.99
N ALA A 345 -22.59 -15.93 30.30
CA ALA A 345 -22.55 -17.03 29.33
C ALA A 345 -23.94 -17.35 28.76
N GLY A 346 -24.97 -17.35 29.61
CA GLY A 346 -26.36 -17.55 29.18
C GLY A 346 -26.82 -16.52 28.14
N SER A 347 -26.50 -15.24 28.37
CA SER A 347 -26.80 -14.15 27.44
C SER A 347 -26.01 -14.27 26.13
N ALA A 348 -24.74 -14.70 26.20
CA ALA A 348 -23.93 -14.95 25.01
C ALA A 348 -24.52 -16.06 24.12
N LEU A 349 -24.99 -17.16 24.70
CA LEU A 349 -25.63 -18.26 23.96
C LEU A 349 -27.01 -17.88 23.40
N ALA A 350 -27.77 -17.07 24.15
CA ALA A 350 -29.07 -16.57 23.70
C ALA A 350 -28.93 -15.63 22.51
N ARG A 351 -27.99 -14.68 22.58
CA ARG A 351 -27.80 -13.64 21.55
C ARG A 351 -26.84 -14.02 20.43
N GLY A 352 -25.95 -14.99 20.62
CA GLY A 352 -24.87 -15.29 19.67
C GLY A 352 -25.37 -15.60 18.25
N ALA A 353 -26.45 -16.37 18.12
CA ALA A 353 -27.06 -16.69 16.83
C ALA A 353 -27.78 -15.49 16.18
N ASP A 354 -28.36 -14.59 16.98
CA ASP A 354 -29.06 -13.40 16.45
C ASP A 354 -28.05 -12.33 16.01
N VAL A 355 -26.97 -12.19 16.80
CA VAL A 355 -25.90 -11.21 16.57
C VAL A 355 -25.00 -11.63 15.43
N MET A 356 -24.81 -12.94 15.18
CA MET A 356 -23.89 -13.49 14.18
C MET A 356 -22.52 -12.77 14.22
N PRO A 357 -21.80 -12.79 15.35
CA PRO A 357 -20.56 -12.04 15.50
C PRO A 357 -19.47 -12.52 14.54
N ASP A 358 -18.64 -11.61 14.06
CA ASP A 358 -17.46 -11.87 13.23
C ASP A 358 -16.21 -12.17 14.08
N LEU A 359 -16.23 -11.74 15.35
CA LEU A 359 -15.25 -12.05 16.39
C LEU A 359 -15.96 -12.10 17.76
N ALA A 360 -15.50 -12.95 18.66
CA ALA A 360 -15.89 -12.88 20.07
C ALA A 360 -14.69 -12.59 20.98
N ILE A 361 -14.90 -11.72 21.97
CA ILE A 361 -13.98 -11.49 23.08
C ILE A 361 -14.68 -12.02 24.33
N VAL A 362 -14.08 -12.98 25.02
CA VAL A 362 -14.72 -13.69 26.13
C VAL A 362 -13.84 -13.57 27.37
N ASP A 363 -14.40 -13.08 28.47
CA ASP A 363 -13.74 -13.16 29.78
C ASP A 363 -13.71 -14.61 30.25
N ALA A 364 -12.54 -15.09 30.68
CA ALA A 364 -12.39 -16.43 31.24
C ALA A 364 -13.24 -16.60 32.51
N LYS A 365 -13.42 -15.55 33.32
CA LYS A 365 -14.21 -15.60 34.55
C LYS A 365 -15.57 -14.93 34.34
N LEU A 366 -16.61 -15.73 34.15
CA LEU A 366 -17.99 -15.26 34.01
C LEU A 366 -18.79 -15.50 35.30
N PRO A 367 -19.83 -14.69 35.58
CA PRO A 367 -20.66 -14.88 36.78
C PRO A 367 -21.39 -16.22 36.86
N ASP A 368 -21.73 -16.80 35.71
CA ASP A 368 -22.56 -17.98 35.56
C ASP A 368 -21.83 -19.19 34.93
N GLY A 369 -20.51 -19.11 34.76
CA GLY A 369 -19.72 -20.19 34.16
C GLY A 369 -18.26 -19.86 33.90
N ASP A 370 -17.56 -20.79 33.26
CA ASP A 370 -16.18 -20.63 32.80
C ASP A 370 -16.18 -20.25 31.31
N GLY A 371 -15.61 -19.09 30.99
CA GLY A 371 -15.52 -18.56 29.63
C GLY A 371 -14.75 -19.47 28.67
N ALA A 372 -13.78 -20.26 29.16
CA ALA A 372 -13.08 -21.23 28.33
C ALA A 372 -14.01 -22.33 27.81
N THR A 373 -14.95 -22.79 28.65
CA THR A 373 -15.94 -23.80 28.27
C THR A 373 -17.06 -23.25 27.36
N LEU A 374 -17.30 -21.94 27.40
CA LEU A 374 -18.29 -21.26 26.56
C LEU A 374 -17.89 -21.25 25.08
N VAL A 375 -16.58 -21.23 24.77
CA VAL A 375 -16.06 -21.14 23.39
C VAL A 375 -16.67 -22.20 22.47
N ALA A 376 -16.65 -23.46 22.89
CA ALA A 376 -17.21 -24.60 22.15
C ALA A 376 -18.70 -24.41 21.84
N GLN A 377 -19.45 -24.01 22.87
CA GLN A 377 -20.90 -23.86 22.83
C GLN A 377 -21.30 -22.69 21.93
N LEU A 378 -20.57 -21.56 22.02
CA LEU A 378 -20.80 -20.37 21.21
C LEU A 378 -20.55 -20.66 19.72
N ARG A 379 -19.44 -21.33 19.38
CA ARG A 379 -19.14 -21.76 18.00
C ARG A 379 -20.21 -22.69 17.43
N ALA A 380 -20.61 -23.69 18.21
CA ALA A 380 -21.69 -24.61 17.81
C ALA A 380 -23.01 -23.87 17.54
N ARG A 381 -23.30 -22.82 18.30
CA ARG A 381 -24.52 -22.01 18.17
C ARG A 381 -24.48 -21.08 16.96
N VAL A 382 -23.33 -20.48 16.66
CA VAL A 382 -23.13 -19.54 15.54
C VAL A 382 -23.03 -20.28 14.20
N GLY A 383 -22.56 -21.53 14.19
CA GLY A 383 -22.60 -22.40 13.01
C GLY A 383 -21.62 -22.02 11.89
N ARG A 384 -20.65 -21.13 12.16
CA ARG A 384 -19.52 -20.79 11.29
C ARG A 384 -18.21 -20.74 12.08
N SER A 385 -17.09 -20.55 11.37
CA SER A 385 -15.82 -20.23 12.03
C SER A 385 -15.99 -18.92 12.77
N LEU A 386 -15.82 -18.93 14.09
CA LEU A 386 -15.85 -17.73 14.91
C LEU A 386 -14.50 -17.63 15.62
N PRO A 387 -13.64 -16.66 15.28
CA PRO A 387 -12.46 -16.38 16.05
C PRO A 387 -12.86 -15.92 17.46
N VAL A 388 -12.18 -16.46 18.48
CA VAL A 388 -12.41 -16.13 19.89
C VAL A 388 -11.12 -15.73 20.57
N VAL A 389 -11.11 -14.53 21.15
CA VAL A 389 -10.04 -14.00 22.01
C VAL A 389 -10.48 -14.15 23.47
N LEU A 390 -9.74 -14.93 24.26
CA LEU A 390 -10.02 -15.15 25.67
C LEU A 390 -9.26 -14.13 26.54
N LEU A 391 -9.95 -13.39 27.41
CA LEU A 391 -9.34 -12.50 28.39
C LEU A 391 -9.07 -13.25 29.69
N THR A 392 -7.85 -13.21 30.20
CA THR A 392 -7.43 -13.98 31.40
C THR A 392 -6.70 -13.13 32.42
N ASP A 393 -6.74 -13.48 33.71
CA ASP A 393 -5.92 -12.81 34.73
C ASP A 393 -4.48 -13.35 34.74
N VAL A 394 -3.49 -12.47 34.89
CA VAL A 394 -2.06 -12.83 34.98
C VAL A 394 -1.77 -13.87 36.09
N ALA A 395 -2.55 -13.89 37.17
CA ALA A 395 -2.39 -14.81 38.29
C ALA A 395 -2.69 -16.28 37.91
N ASP A 396 -3.56 -16.52 36.94
CA ASP A 396 -3.88 -17.87 36.47
C ASP A 396 -2.76 -18.39 35.54
N GLY A 397 -2.00 -17.49 34.91
CA GLY A 397 -0.83 -17.83 34.08
C GLY A 397 0.43 -18.26 34.84
N VAL A 398 0.49 -18.06 36.17
CA VAL A 398 1.61 -18.57 37.02
C VAL A 398 1.35 -20.01 37.47
N ARG A 399 0.10 -20.47 37.44
CA ARG A 399 -0.31 -21.83 37.82
C ARG A 399 -0.61 -22.65 36.56
N GLY A 400 0.45 -23.14 35.94
CA GLY A 400 0.51 -24.37 35.13
C GLY A 400 -0.73 -24.76 34.32
N THR A 401 -0.51 -24.91 33.01
CA THR A 401 -1.36 -25.53 31.98
C THR A 401 -2.52 -24.68 31.46
N LEU A 402 -2.43 -24.32 30.18
CA LEU A 402 -3.55 -24.02 29.27
C LEU A 402 -4.44 -25.28 29.04
N ASP A 403 -4.52 -26.19 30.01
CA ASP A 403 -5.30 -27.43 29.94
C ASP A 403 -6.78 -27.05 30.15
N GLY A 404 -7.42 -26.61 29.07
CA GLY A 404 -8.83 -26.18 29.05
C GLY A 404 -9.10 -24.99 28.13
N THR A 405 -8.08 -24.23 27.73
CA THR A 405 -8.22 -23.12 26.77
C THR A 405 -8.07 -23.58 25.31
N GLY A 406 -7.93 -24.89 25.07
CA GLY A 406 -7.51 -25.49 23.80
C GLY A 406 -8.43 -25.22 22.60
N GLU A 407 -9.54 -24.51 22.80
CA GLU A 407 -10.42 -24.07 21.74
C GLU A 407 -10.30 -22.58 21.37
N ALA A 408 -9.79 -21.71 22.24
CA ALA A 408 -9.66 -20.29 21.89
C ALA A 408 -8.59 -20.08 20.82
N ASP A 409 -8.81 -19.13 19.92
CA ASP A 409 -7.84 -18.81 18.86
C ASP A 409 -6.69 -17.94 19.38
N ASP A 410 -6.98 -17.15 20.42
CA ASP A 410 -6.02 -16.26 21.07
C ASP A 410 -6.35 -16.04 22.54
N VAL A 411 -5.33 -15.68 23.31
CA VAL A 411 -5.46 -15.35 24.74
C VAL A 411 -4.78 -14.01 25.00
N LEU A 412 -5.46 -13.14 25.74
CA LEU A 412 -4.97 -11.82 26.15
C LEU A 412 -5.02 -11.70 27.68
N ALA A 413 -3.86 -11.49 28.29
CA ALA A 413 -3.74 -11.36 29.74
C ALA A 413 -4.08 -9.93 30.22
N LYS A 414 -4.77 -9.82 31.36
CA LYS A 414 -5.14 -8.57 32.02
C LYS A 414 -4.08 -8.15 33.06
N PRO A 415 -3.72 -6.85 33.15
CA PRO A 415 -4.19 -5.75 32.31
C PRO A 415 -3.52 -5.78 30.93
N PHE A 416 -4.28 -5.42 29.89
CA PHE A 416 -3.77 -5.24 28.52
C PHE A 416 -3.80 -3.77 28.12
N SER A 417 -2.95 -3.38 27.18
CA SER A 417 -2.99 -2.03 26.61
C SER A 417 -4.07 -1.95 25.52
N PRO A 418 -4.80 -0.82 25.39
CA PRO A 418 -5.78 -0.63 24.31
C PRO A 418 -5.19 -0.87 22.90
N PRO A 419 -3.97 -0.39 22.56
CA PRO A 419 -3.37 -0.67 21.25
C PRO A 419 -3.10 -2.16 21.00
N MET A 420 -2.73 -2.92 22.03
CA MET A 420 -2.50 -4.38 21.90
C MET A 420 -3.80 -5.12 21.58
N LEU A 421 -4.90 -4.79 22.28
CA LEU A 421 -6.21 -5.34 21.95
C LEU A 421 -6.60 -4.99 20.51
N HIS A 422 -6.38 -3.73 20.14
CA HIS A 422 -6.72 -3.20 18.83
C HIS A 422 -6.05 -3.98 17.69
N ALA A 423 -4.72 -4.16 17.78
CA ALA A 423 -3.94 -4.91 16.80
C ALA A 423 -4.42 -6.37 16.68
N ARG A 424 -4.75 -7.02 17.80
CA ARG A 424 -5.23 -8.42 17.82
C ARG A 424 -6.60 -8.58 17.20
N VAL A 425 -7.56 -7.72 17.56
CA VAL A 425 -8.92 -7.72 17.00
C VAL A 425 -8.85 -7.59 15.48
N ARG A 426 -8.09 -6.61 15.00
CA ARG A 426 -7.87 -6.37 13.58
C ARG A 426 -7.29 -7.59 12.87
N ALA A 427 -6.22 -8.16 13.41
CA ALA A 427 -5.58 -9.34 12.84
C ALA A 427 -6.54 -10.53 12.73
N TRP A 428 -7.36 -10.79 13.77
CA TRP A 428 -8.33 -11.90 13.75
C TRP A 428 -9.51 -11.66 12.80
N LEU A 429 -10.02 -10.43 12.71
CA LEU A 429 -11.08 -10.10 11.76
C LEU A 429 -10.60 -10.25 10.30
N ALA A 430 -9.40 -9.76 9.98
CA ALA A 430 -8.82 -9.90 8.65
C ALA A 430 -8.67 -11.38 8.23
N ARG A 431 -8.28 -12.25 9.18
CA ARG A 431 -8.18 -13.71 8.97
C ARG A 431 -9.54 -14.36 8.75
N ALA A 432 -10.54 -13.97 9.54
CA ALA A 432 -11.89 -14.52 9.41
C ALA A 432 -12.47 -14.20 8.02
N LEU A 433 -12.32 -12.96 7.55
CA LEU A 433 -12.73 -12.55 6.22
C LEU A 433 -12.03 -13.37 5.12
N ALA A 434 -10.72 -13.59 5.23
CA ALA A 434 -9.98 -14.42 4.29
C ALA A 434 -10.44 -15.90 4.28
N ALA A 435 -10.83 -16.44 5.43
CA ALA A 435 -11.37 -17.78 5.54
C ALA A 435 -12.79 -17.90 4.96
N GLU A 436 -13.60 -16.85 5.04
CA GLU A 436 -14.93 -16.79 4.42
C GLU A 436 -14.86 -16.66 2.91
N ASP A 437 -13.96 -15.85 2.37
CA ASP A 437 -13.70 -15.75 0.92
C ASP A 437 -13.33 -17.11 0.31
N ARG A 438 -12.61 -17.97 1.06
CA ARG A 438 -12.31 -19.35 0.65
C ARG A 438 -13.50 -20.31 0.70
N ARG A 439 -14.51 -20.04 1.54
CA ARG A 439 -15.70 -20.91 1.73
C ARG A 439 -16.86 -20.57 0.80
N GLN A 440 -16.80 -19.42 0.13
CA GLN A 440 -17.83 -18.99 -0.81
C GLN A 440 -17.66 -19.66 -2.18
N GLU A 441 -17.94 -20.97 -2.27
CA GLU A 441 -18.60 -21.46 -3.48
C GLU A 441 -19.99 -20.81 -3.55
N PRO A 442 -20.46 -20.35 -4.73
CA PRO A 442 -21.65 -19.53 -4.82
C PRO A 442 -22.89 -20.29 -4.36
N VAL A 443 -23.46 -19.85 -3.23
CA VAL A 443 -24.79 -20.28 -2.76
C VAL A 443 -25.83 -19.75 -3.74
N LEU A 444 -26.47 -20.66 -4.47
CA LEU A 444 -27.71 -20.41 -5.21
C LEU A 444 -28.85 -20.16 -4.22
N THR A 445 -29.00 -18.93 -3.74
CA THR A 445 -30.21 -18.53 -3.03
C THR A 445 -31.33 -18.32 -4.07
N SER A 446 -32.42 -19.06 -3.93
CA SER A 446 -33.64 -18.88 -4.72
C SER A 446 -34.22 -17.48 -4.46
N LEU A 447 -34.04 -16.58 -5.42
CA LEU A 447 -34.72 -15.28 -5.49
C LEU A 447 -35.89 -15.36 -6.47
N ALA A 448 -36.82 -14.41 -6.39
CA ALA A 448 -37.94 -14.31 -7.32
C ALA A 448 -37.42 -14.23 -8.77
N PRO A 449 -37.94 -15.07 -9.70
CA PRO A 449 -37.40 -15.19 -11.05
C PRO A 449 -37.48 -13.86 -11.80
N LEU A 450 -36.37 -13.47 -12.43
CA LEU A 450 -36.35 -12.35 -13.37
C LEU A 450 -37.38 -12.59 -14.49
N ASN A 451 -38.13 -11.54 -14.83
CA ASN A 451 -39.10 -11.57 -15.93
C ASN A 451 -38.66 -10.63 -17.08
N SER A 452 -39.30 -10.78 -18.24
CA SER A 452 -39.01 -9.97 -19.42
C SER A 452 -39.17 -8.46 -19.18
N GLU A 453 -40.03 -8.07 -18.24
CA GLU A 453 -40.26 -6.67 -17.88
C GLU A 453 -39.07 -6.07 -17.11
N THR A 454 -38.44 -6.86 -16.24
CA THR A 454 -37.20 -6.47 -15.54
C THR A 454 -36.08 -6.24 -16.54
N LEU A 455 -35.90 -7.13 -17.53
CA LEU A 455 -34.88 -6.92 -18.56
C LEU A 455 -35.18 -5.72 -19.44
N ARG A 456 -36.44 -5.45 -19.77
CA ARG A 456 -36.82 -4.27 -20.56
C ARG A 456 -36.46 -2.94 -19.88
N SER A 457 -36.31 -2.92 -18.55
CA SER A 457 -35.85 -1.74 -17.83
C SER A 457 -34.36 -1.42 -18.07
N VAL A 458 -33.57 -2.42 -18.47
CA VAL A 458 -32.14 -2.29 -18.82
C VAL A 458 -32.02 -1.61 -20.19
N PRO A 459 -31.30 -0.48 -20.32
CA PRO A 459 -31.21 0.30 -21.55
C PRO A 459 -30.82 -0.51 -22.81
N VAL A 460 -29.94 -1.50 -22.66
CA VAL A 460 -29.44 -2.34 -23.77
C VAL A 460 -30.50 -3.31 -24.31
N PHE A 461 -31.51 -3.66 -23.50
CA PHE A 461 -32.55 -4.64 -23.81
C PHE A 461 -33.92 -4.00 -24.10
N ARG A 462 -34.04 -2.67 -23.95
CA ARG A 462 -35.31 -1.94 -24.02
C ARG A 462 -36.09 -2.17 -25.32
N GLU A 463 -35.38 -2.24 -26.44
CA GLU A 463 -35.96 -2.35 -27.79
C GLU A 463 -36.08 -3.81 -28.29
N MET A 464 -35.69 -4.81 -27.46
CA MET A 464 -35.83 -6.21 -27.83
C MET A 464 -37.29 -6.67 -27.76
N LYS A 465 -37.66 -7.58 -28.66
CA LYS A 465 -39.00 -8.18 -28.64
C LYS A 465 -39.17 -9.10 -27.42
N ARG A 466 -40.41 -9.32 -26.99
CA ARG A 466 -40.70 -10.09 -25.78
C ARG A 466 -40.20 -11.54 -25.86
N ASP A 467 -40.40 -12.20 -27.00
CA ASP A 467 -39.91 -13.53 -27.31
C ASP A 467 -38.36 -13.61 -27.28
N GLU A 468 -37.67 -12.57 -27.75
CA GLU A 468 -36.21 -12.48 -27.67
C GLU A 468 -35.72 -12.34 -26.22
N LEU A 469 -36.42 -11.55 -25.39
CA LEU A 469 -36.11 -11.39 -23.96
C LEU A 469 -36.35 -12.69 -23.18
N GLU A 470 -37.44 -13.40 -23.48
CA GLU A 470 -37.77 -14.68 -22.85
C GLU A 470 -36.74 -15.76 -23.23
N ALA A 471 -36.31 -15.79 -24.50
CA ALA A 471 -35.24 -16.68 -24.95
C ALA A 471 -33.88 -16.37 -24.28
N LEU A 472 -33.56 -15.09 -24.09
CA LEU A 472 -32.35 -14.66 -23.39
C LEU A 472 -32.37 -15.07 -21.91
N LEU A 473 -33.51 -14.89 -21.23
CA LEU A 473 -33.69 -15.30 -19.84
C LEU A 473 -33.54 -16.82 -19.66
N ALA A 474 -34.08 -17.61 -20.59
CA ALA A 474 -33.99 -19.07 -20.55
C ALA A 474 -32.54 -19.58 -20.64
N GLN A 475 -31.63 -18.78 -21.20
CA GLN A 475 -30.22 -19.13 -21.41
C GLN A 475 -29.26 -18.45 -20.43
N ALA A 476 -29.80 -17.64 -19.53
CA ALA A 476 -29.04 -16.83 -18.60
C ALA A 476 -29.13 -17.37 -17.17
N GLY A 477 -28.02 -17.31 -16.44
CA GLY A 477 -27.97 -17.68 -15.03
C GLY A 477 -28.05 -16.45 -14.15
N GLU A 478 -29.01 -16.38 -13.24
CA GLU A 478 -29.02 -15.34 -12.21
C GLU A 478 -27.97 -15.65 -11.13
N ARG A 479 -27.18 -14.65 -10.74
CA ARG A 479 -26.14 -14.77 -9.73
C ARG A 479 -26.17 -13.60 -8.76
N GLN A 480 -25.80 -13.85 -7.51
CA GLN A 480 -25.62 -12.82 -6.50
C GLN A 480 -24.20 -12.89 -5.95
N PHE A 481 -23.55 -11.74 -5.83
CA PHE A 481 -22.18 -11.60 -5.40
C PHE A 481 -22.11 -10.68 -4.18
N PRO A 482 -21.32 -11.01 -3.16
CA PRO A 482 -21.11 -10.14 -2.01
C PRO A 482 -20.17 -8.97 -2.36
N PRO A 483 -20.18 -7.89 -1.55
CA PRO A 483 -19.15 -6.85 -1.61
C PRO A 483 -17.74 -7.45 -1.54
N GLY A 484 -16.78 -6.85 -2.23
CA GLY A 484 -15.38 -7.31 -2.31
C GLY A 484 -15.11 -8.40 -3.37
N HIS A 485 -16.15 -9.11 -3.84
CA HIS A 485 -15.95 -10.19 -4.81
C HIS A 485 -15.44 -9.67 -6.17
N VAL A 486 -14.40 -10.31 -6.71
CA VAL A 486 -13.91 -10.03 -8.07
C VAL A 486 -14.82 -10.74 -9.08
N LEU A 487 -15.70 -9.97 -9.71
CA LEU A 487 -16.64 -10.46 -10.72
C LEU A 487 -15.94 -10.82 -12.04
N ILE A 488 -14.88 -10.09 -12.40
CA ILE A 488 -14.05 -10.28 -13.59
C ILE A 488 -12.62 -9.93 -13.20
N ALA A 489 -11.63 -10.76 -13.55
CA ALA A 489 -10.22 -10.43 -13.39
C ALA A 489 -9.61 -9.97 -14.71
N GLU A 490 -8.77 -8.92 -14.69
CA GLU A 490 -7.98 -8.53 -15.85
C GLU A 490 -7.09 -9.67 -16.36
N GLY A 491 -6.92 -9.78 -17.68
CA GLY A 491 -6.14 -10.85 -18.31
C GLY A 491 -6.85 -12.21 -18.39
N GLU A 492 -7.99 -12.40 -17.73
CA GLU A 492 -8.79 -13.63 -17.82
C GLU A 492 -9.37 -13.82 -19.24
N ILE A 493 -9.62 -15.07 -19.63
CA ILE A 493 -10.35 -15.38 -20.87
C ILE A 493 -11.84 -15.06 -20.67
N PRO A 494 -12.47 -14.28 -21.57
CA PRO A 494 -13.84 -13.84 -21.35
C PRO A 494 -14.88 -14.95 -21.63
N GLU A 495 -15.41 -15.54 -20.56
CA GLU A 495 -16.44 -16.60 -20.65
C GLU A 495 -17.88 -16.11 -20.46
N HIS A 496 -18.08 -15.03 -19.72
CA HIS A 496 -19.41 -14.51 -19.35
C HIS A 496 -19.52 -12.99 -19.54
N VAL A 497 -20.74 -12.51 -19.79
CA VAL A 497 -21.13 -11.11 -19.65
C VAL A 497 -22.11 -11.00 -18.49
N PHE A 498 -22.00 -9.93 -17.71
CA PHE A 498 -22.89 -9.69 -16.58
C PHE A 498 -23.73 -8.44 -16.81
N VAL A 499 -25.03 -8.55 -16.55
CA VAL A 499 -25.96 -7.42 -16.52
C VAL A 499 -26.34 -7.18 -15.08
N ILE A 500 -26.08 -5.98 -14.57
CA ILE A 500 -26.33 -5.63 -13.17
C ILE A 500 -27.82 -5.34 -13.01
N ILE A 501 -28.50 -6.15 -12.19
CA ILE A 501 -29.92 -5.98 -11.86
C ILE A 501 -30.09 -5.09 -10.63
N SER A 502 -29.26 -5.29 -9.61
CA SER A 502 -29.21 -4.46 -8.40
C SER A 502 -27.81 -4.50 -7.79
N GLY A 503 -27.41 -3.45 -7.07
CA GLY A 503 -26.07 -3.30 -6.52
C GLY A 503 -25.14 -2.47 -7.40
N ARG A 504 -23.87 -2.37 -7.02
CA ARG A 504 -22.83 -1.59 -7.73
C ARG A 504 -21.53 -2.38 -7.79
N VAL A 505 -20.79 -2.19 -8.87
CA VAL A 505 -19.44 -2.73 -9.08
C VAL A 505 -18.49 -1.61 -9.48
N ARG A 506 -17.19 -1.79 -9.25
CA ARG A 506 -16.12 -0.88 -9.64
C ARG A 506 -15.23 -1.53 -10.68
N VAL A 507 -14.89 -0.78 -11.72
CA VAL A 507 -13.99 -1.22 -12.79
C VAL A 507 -12.62 -0.59 -12.56
N ILE A 508 -11.59 -1.43 -12.59
CA ILE A 508 -10.22 -1.10 -12.24
C ILE A 508 -9.31 -1.67 -13.32
N GLU A 509 -8.43 -0.87 -13.89
CA GLU A 509 -7.44 -1.30 -14.89
C GLU A 509 -6.04 -1.19 -14.30
N ALA A 510 -5.24 -2.24 -14.46
CA ALA A 510 -3.82 -2.22 -14.17
C ALA A 510 -3.08 -1.61 -15.36
N MET A 511 -2.32 -0.54 -15.13
CA MET A 511 -1.51 0.04 -16.19
C MET A 511 -0.31 -0.88 -16.50
N PRO A 512 -0.02 -1.22 -17.78
CA PRO A 512 1.07 -2.13 -18.14
C PRO A 512 2.46 -1.70 -17.63
N ASP A 513 2.66 -0.39 -17.39
CA ASP A 513 3.93 0.21 -16.95
C ASP A 513 3.85 0.93 -15.59
N ALA A 514 2.72 0.83 -14.89
CA ALA A 514 2.56 1.36 -13.53
C ALA A 514 1.76 0.39 -12.69
N GLN A 515 2.31 -0.04 -11.54
CA GLN A 515 1.59 -0.79 -10.51
C GLN A 515 0.56 0.10 -9.78
N THR A 516 -0.25 0.82 -10.55
CA THR A 516 -1.34 1.66 -10.08
C THR A 516 -2.61 1.13 -10.71
N GLU A 517 -3.53 0.67 -9.87
CA GLU A 517 -4.89 0.34 -10.24
C GLU A 517 -5.67 1.65 -10.49
N VAL A 518 -6.01 1.92 -11.74
CA VAL A 518 -6.79 3.10 -12.10
C VAL A 518 -8.27 2.75 -12.03
N VAL A 519 -9.00 3.40 -11.13
CA VAL A 519 -10.46 3.29 -11.09
C VAL A 519 -11.05 3.97 -12.32
N LEU A 520 -11.47 3.17 -13.29
CA LEU A 520 -12.08 3.66 -14.54
C LEU A 520 -13.51 4.18 -14.29
N GLY A 521 -14.21 3.59 -13.32
CA GLY A 521 -15.53 4.03 -12.91
C GLY A 521 -16.29 3.00 -12.09
N GLU A 522 -17.52 3.34 -11.71
CA GLU A 522 -18.47 2.44 -11.07
C GLU A 522 -19.64 2.20 -12.01
N LEU A 523 -20.15 0.97 -12.01
CA LEU A 523 -21.30 0.54 -12.78
C LEU A 523 -22.43 0.12 -11.85
N GLY A 524 -23.66 0.51 -12.19
CA GLY A 524 -24.85 0.27 -11.37
C GLY A 524 -25.96 -0.51 -12.09
N PRO A 525 -27.17 -0.55 -11.51
CA PRO A 525 -28.30 -1.27 -12.09
C PRO A 525 -28.63 -0.81 -13.50
N GLY A 526 -28.86 -1.78 -14.40
CA GLY A 526 -29.11 -1.53 -15.82
C GLY A 526 -27.84 -1.46 -16.69
N GLU A 527 -26.65 -1.55 -16.10
CA GLU A 527 -25.40 -1.57 -16.85
C GLU A 527 -24.89 -2.99 -17.13
N ILE A 528 -24.15 -3.11 -18.23
CA ILE A 528 -23.50 -4.35 -18.67
C ILE A 528 -21.99 -4.25 -18.45
N VAL A 529 -21.35 -5.37 -18.10
CA VAL A 529 -19.91 -5.46 -17.89
C VAL A 529 -19.35 -6.80 -18.39
N GLY A 530 -18.14 -6.75 -18.95
CA GLY A 530 -17.44 -7.91 -19.52
C GLY A 530 -17.71 -8.13 -21.01
N GLU A 531 -18.51 -7.29 -21.65
CA GLU A 531 -18.84 -7.35 -23.07
C GLU A 531 -17.62 -7.15 -23.97
N LEU A 532 -16.70 -6.24 -23.60
CA LEU A 532 -15.61 -5.80 -24.47
C LEU A 532 -14.65 -6.94 -24.84
N GLY A 533 -14.23 -7.77 -23.88
CA GLY A 533 -13.35 -8.91 -24.15
C GLY A 533 -13.98 -9.93 -25.09
N ILE A 534 -15.30 -10.14 -24.99
CA ILE A 534 -16.02 -11.07 -25.90
C ILE A 534 -16.12 -10.49 -27.31
N LEU A 535 -16.49 -9.21 -27.44
CA LEU A 535 -16.66 -8.56 -28.75
C LEU A 535 -15.34 -8.33 -29.49
N THR A 536 -14.26 -8.09 -28.76
CA THR A 536 -12.93 -7.82 -29.34
C THR A 536 -12.05 -9.05 -29.46
N GLU A 537 -12.51 -10.20 -28.94
CA GLU A 537 -11.76 -11.45 -28.84
C GLU A 537 -10.42 -11.30 -28.11
N ARG A 538 -10.38 -10.44 -27.09
CA ARG A 538 -9.20 -10.18 -26.26
C ARG A 538 -9.42 -10.66 -24.81
N PRO A 539 -8.34 -10.92 -24.05
CA PRO A 539 -8.43 -11.06 -22.60
C PRO A 539 -9.15 -9.87 -21.95
N ARG A 540 -9.69 -10.06 -20.74
CA ARG A 540 -10.34 -8.99 -19.98
C ARG A 540 -9.40 -7.79 -19.84
N SER A 541 -9.90 -6.60 -20.17
CA SER A 541 -9.12 -5.36 -20.15
C SER A 541 -9.09 -4.65 -18.79
N ALA A 542 -9.82 -5.16 -17.81
CA ALA A 542 -9.94 -4.57 -16.48
C ALA A 542 -10.50 -5.60 -15.49
N THR A 543 -10.14 -5.42 -14.23
CA THR A 543 -10.72 -6.10 -13.08
C THR A 543 -12.02 -5.41 -12.65
N VAL A 544 -13.03 -6.18 -12.27
CA VAL A 544 -14.33 -5.68 -11.82
C VAL A 544 -14.64 -6.22 -10.43
N VAL A 545 -14.76 -5.33 -9.46
CA VAL A 545 -14.95 -5.67 -8.04
C VAL A 545 -16.34 -5.24 -7.59
N VAL A 546 -17.04 -6.10 -6.85
CA VAL A 546 -18.37 -5.81 -6.32
C VAL A 546 -18.26 -4.84 -5.14
N LEU A 547 -18.98 -3.72 -5.14
CA LEU A 547 -18.90 -2.70 -4.07
C LEU A 547 -19.95 -2.90 -2.98
N GLU A 548 -21.13 -3.35 -3.38
CA GLU A 548 -22.22 -3.70 -2.48
C GLU A 548 -22.87 -4.99 -3.01
N ARG A 549 -23.66 -5.70 -2.20
CA ARG A 549 -24.26 -6.97 -2.61
C ARG A 549 -24.97 -6.83 -3.96
N THR A 550 -24.43 -7.48 -4.99
CA THR A 550 -24.80 -7.23 -6.39
C THR A 550 -25.47 -8.45 -6.99
N ARG A 551 -26.66 -8.26 -7.56
CA ARG A 551 -27.42 -9.26 -8.30
C ARG A 551 -27.20 -9.02 -9.78
N CYS A 552 -26.72 -10.03 -10.49
CA CYS A 552 -26.44 -9.97 -11.92
C CYS A 552 -27.13 -11.09 -12.69
N LEU A 553 -27.47 -10.80 -13.94
CA LEU A 553 -27.73 -11.83 -14.94
C LEU A 553 -26.41 -12.18 -15.64
N ALA A 554 -25.98 -13.45 -15.57
CA ALA A 554 -24.78 -13.96 -16.20
C ALA A 554 -25.13 -14.70 -17.50
N LEU A 555 -24.61 -14.21 -18.62
CA LEU A 555 -24.77 -14.80 -19.95
C LEU A 555 -23.44 -15.39 -20.41
N ARG A 556 -23.42 -16.68 -20.77
CA ARG A 556 -22.23 -17.31 -21.37
C ARG A 556 -21.93 -16.71 -22.74
N ARG A 557 -20.64 -16.66 -23.10
CA ARG A 557 -20.13 -16.16 -24.39
C ARG A 557 -20.93 -16.65 -25.59
N PHE A 558 -21.16 -17.96 -25.67
CA PHE A 558 -21.91 -18.56 -26.77
C PHE A 558 -23.35 -18.02 -26.88
N HIS A 559 -24.08 -17.94 -25.77
CA HIS A 559 -25.46 -17.44 -25.75
C HIS A 559 -25.52 -15.93 -26.01
N PHE A 560 -24.55 -15.16 -25.51
CA PHE A 560 -24.46 -13.73 -25.74
C PHE A 560 -24.23 -13.39 -27.23
N LEU A 561 -23.28 -14.07 -27.88
CA LEU A 561 -23.03 -13.88 -29.31
C LEU A 561 -24.22 -14.32 -30.17
N GLN A 562 -24.85 -15.45 -29.83
CA GLN A 562 -26.07 -15.90 -30.50
C GLN A 562 -27.22 -14.89 -30.36
N ALA A 563 -27.38 -14.25 -29.20
CA ALA A 563 -28.38 -13.22 -28.99
C ALA A 563 -28.11 -11.96 -29.83
N LEU A 564 -26.84 -11.56 -29.96
CA LEU A 564 -26.43 -10.43 -30.81
C LEU A 564 -26.69 -10.68 -32.30
N GLU A 565 -26.44 -11.91 -32.78
CA GLU A 565 -26.72 -12.29 -34.16
C GLU A 565 -28.22 -12.30 -34.48
N ARG A 566 -29.05 -12.72 -33.52
CA ARG A 566 -30.49 -12.88 -33.71
C ARG A 566 -31.30 -11.60 -33.51
N SER A 567 -30.84 -10.68 -32.67
CA SER A 567 -31.56 -9.43 -32.35
C SER A 567 -30.75 -8.20 -32.78
N PRO A 568 -31.06 -7.60 -33.95
CA PRO A 568 -30.46 -6.33 -34.38
C PRO A 568 -30.69 -5.18 -33.37
N ALA A 569 -31.78 -5.24 -32.59
CA ALA A 569 -32.08 -4.28 -31.55
C ALA A 569 -31.05 -4.33 -30.41
N LEU A 570 -30.65 -5.53 -29.99
CA LEU A 570 -29.60 -5.73 -28.98
C LEU A 570 -28.24 -5.20 -29.48
N ALA A 571 -27.87 -5.51 -30.72
CA ALA A 571 -26.63 -5.04 -31.32
C ALA A 571 -26.56 -3.50 -31.38
N LEU A 572 -27.66 -2.85 -31.80
CA LEU A 572 -27.74 -1.38 -31.84
C LEU A 572 -27.76 -0.76 -30.44
N GLY A 573 -28.44 -1.39 -29.47
CA GLY A 573 -28.46 -0.97 -28.07
C GLY A 573 -27.05 -1.00 -27.45
N LEU A 574 -26.30 -2.07 -27.72
CA LEU A 574 -24.93 -2.24 -27.26
C LEU A 574 -23.98 -1.24 -27.91
N ALA A 575 -24.10 -1.00 -29.22
CA ALA A 575 -23.30 0.00 -29.93
C ALA A 575 -23.49 1.41 -29.35
N LYS A 576 -24.74 1.80 -29.06
CA LYS A 576 -25.05 3.10 -28.43
C LYS A 576 -24.46 3.23 -27.03
N LEU A 577 -24.49 2.16 -26.24
CA LEU A 577 -23.90 2.14 -24.90
C LEU A 577 -22.37 2.34 -24.94
N LEU A 578 -21.69 1.58 -25.80
CA LEU A 578 -20.24 1.66 -25.97
C LEU A 578 -19.79 3.05 -26.47
N ALA A 579 -20.53 3.62 -27.44
CA ALA A 579 -20.25 4.97 -27.95
C ALA A 579 -20.37 6.05 -26.85
N ARG A 580 -21.34 5.91 -25.93
CA ARG A 580 -21.50 6.83 -24.80
C ARG A 580 -20.34 6.70 -23.80
N ARG A 581 -19.93 5.47 -23.45
CA ARG A 581 -18.81 5.22 -22.53
C ARG A 581 -17.49 5.80 -23.06
N LEU A 582 -17.25 5.69 -24.36
CA LEU A 582 -16.10 6.31 -25.02
C LEU A 582 -16.08 7.82 -24.80
N TYR A 583 -17.21 8.49 -25.06
CA TYR A 583 -17.33 9.95 -24.92
C TYR A 583 -17.15 10.44 -23.47
N ASP A 584 -17.62 9.66 -22.47
CA ASP A 584 -17.49 10.02 -21.06
C ASP A 584 -16.06 9.79 -20.51
N SER A 585 -15.33 8.79 -21.02
CA SER A 585 -13.93 8.53 -20.65
C SER A 585 -12.99 9.66 -21.11
N ASP A 586 -13.14 10.11 -22.36
CA ASP A 586 -12.34 11.20 -22.95
C ASP A 586 -12.45 12.52 -22.13
N ARG A 587 -13.60 12.74 -21.47
CA ARG A 587 -13.83 13.95 -20.65
C ARG A 587 -13.19 13.91 -19.26
N ARG A 588 -12.81 12.75 -18.73
CA ARG A 588 -12.23 12.58 -17.38
C ARG A 588 -10.71 12.72 -17.37
N ILE A 589 -10.03 12.12 -18.36
CA ILE A 589 -8.56 12.15 -18.50
C ILE A 589 -8.04 13.59 -18.69
N ALA A 590 -8.82 14.44 -19.37
CA ALA A 590 -8.41 15.79 -19.73
C ALA A 590 -8.36 16.84 -18.58
N ARG A 591 -8.68 16.50 -17.31
CA ARG A 591 -8.78 17.51 -16.23
C ARG A 591 -7.49 17.82 -15.48
N TYR A 592 -6.58 16.85 -15.33
CA TYR A 592 -5.34 17.02 -14.53
C TYR A 592 -4.09 16.41 -15.17
N ALA A 593 -4.22 15.85 -16.38
CA ALA A 593 -3.06 15.33 -17.09
C ALA A 593 -2.04 16.46 -17.35
N PRO A 594 -0.75 16.25 -17.04
CA PRO A 594 0.33 17.09 -17.54
C PRO A 594 0.29 17.15 -19.08
N ASP A 595 0.86 18.20 -19.65
CA ASP A 595 1.09 18.25 -21.08
C ASP A 595 1.99 17.08 -21.51
N ALA A 596 1.49 16.23 -22.42
CA ALA A 596 2.14 14.98 -22.79
C ALA A 596 3.54 15.17 -23.43
N LEU A 597 3.83 16.35 -23.98
CA LEU A 597 5.10 16.64 -24.61
C LEU A 597 6.15 17.14 -23.62
N THR A 598 5.75 18.04 -22.71
CA THR A 598 6.67 18.78 -21.84
C THR A 598 6.64 18.32 -20.38
N GLY A 599 5.64 17.55 -19.96
CA GLY A 599 5.43 17.14 -18.57
C GLY A 599 4.99 18.28 -17.65
N LEU A 600 4.85 19.51 -18.16
CA LEU A 600 4.38 20.67 -17.39
C LEU A 600 2.87 20.61 -17.15
N ALA A 601 2.37 21.45 -16.24
CA ALA A 601 0.93 21.62 -16.09
C ALA A 601 0.29 22.08 -17.41
N SER A 602 -0.82 21.48 -17.79
CA SER A 602 -1.60 21.92 -18.95
C SER A 602 -2.30 23.25 -18.68
N ARG A 603 -2.71 23.96 -19.74
CA ARG A 603 -3.51 25.20 -19.65
C ARG A 603 -4.66 25.09 -18.65
N ARG A 604 -5.39 23.97 -18.67
CA ARG A 604 -6.55 23.74 -17.79
C ARG A 604 -6.12 23.56 -16.33
N ALA A 605 -5.06 22.79 -16.08
CA ALA A 605 -4.50 22.61 -14.75
C ALA A 605 -3.97 23.93 -14.16
N PHE A 606 -3.35 24.78 -14.99
CA PHE A 606 -2.90 26.12 -14.59
C PHE A 606 -4.05 26.98 -14.06
N LEU A 607 -5.19 27.06 -14.77
CA LEU A 607 -6.33 27.87 -14.35
C LEU A 607 -6.89 27.43 -12.99
N ASP A 608 -6.95 26.12 -12.74
CA ASP A 608 -7.44 25.58 -11.48
C ASP A 608 -6.46 25.78 -10.32
N LEU A 609 -5.15 25.62 -10.58
CA LEU A 609 -4.09 25.87 -9.59
C LEU A 609 -3.97 27.35 -9.24
N TYR A 610 -4.11 28.24 -10.23
CA TYR A 610 -4.06 29.68 -10.04
C TYR A 610 -5.04 30.14 -8.95
N ARG A 611 -6.30 29.68 -9.01
CA ARG A 611 -7.34 30.07 -8.03
C ARG A 611 -6.92 29.75 -6.60
N ARG A 612 -6.32 28.58 -6.38
CA ARG A 612 -5.83 28.16 -5.05
C ARG A 612 -4.66 29.00 -4.59
N ILE A 613 -3.70 29.26 -5.49
CA ILE A 613 -2.51 30.06 -5.21
C ILE A 613 -2.90 31.52 -4.88
N ALA A 614 -3.75 32.14 -5.71
CA ALA A 614 -4.24 33.49 -5.53
C ALA A 614 -5.00 33.68 -4.19
N ALA A 615 -5.86 32.73 -3.83
CA ALA A 615 -6.53 32.74 -2.52
C ALA A 615 -5.54 32.66 -1.35
N SER A 616 -4.47 31.86 -1.50
CA SER A 616 -3.40 31.72 -0.52
C SER A 616 -2.59 33.02 -0.36
N ALA A 617 -2.19 33.61 -1.47
CA ALA A 617 -1.41 34.86 -1.53
C ALA A 617 -2.18 36.04 -0.92
N ARG A 618 -3.49 36.17 -1.22
CA ARG A 618 -4.36 37.19 -0.57
C ARG A 618 -4.41 37.06 0.95
N ARG A 619 -4.47 35.83 1.49
CA ARG A 619 -4.46 35.61 2.95
C ARG A 619 -3.13 36.02 3.59
N ARG A 620 -2.02 35.78 2.89
CA ARG A 620 -0.67 36.11 3.37
C ARG A 620 -0.24 37.56 3.07
N LYS A 621 -1.07 38.32 2.34
CA LYS A 621 -0.73 39.65 1.82
C LYS A 621 0.56 39.66 0.99
N SER A 622 0.75 38.60 0.20
CA SER A 622 1.86 38.48 -0.74
C SER A 622 1.38 38.63 -2.19
N GLY A 623 2.24 39.18 -3.05
CA GLY A 623 1.94 39.43 -4.46
C GLY A 623 2.18 38.21 -5.34
N LEU A 624 1.63 38.24 -6.55
CA LEU A 624 1.91 37.28 -7.63
C LEU A 624 2.53 37.99 -8.82
N PHE A 625 3.54 37.35 -9.40
CA PHE A 625 4.20 37.80 -10.62
C PHE A 625 4.01 36.74 -11.71
N LEU A 626 3.43 37.13 -12.84
CA LEU A 626 3.21 36.27 -13.99
C LEU A 626 4.20 36.61 -15.10
N VAL A 627 4.84 35.57 -15.64
CA VAL A 627 5.67 35.64 -16.85
C VAL A 627 5.00 34.81 -17.93
N LEU A 628 4.70 35.43 -19.07
CA LEU A 628 4.18 34.77 -20.26
C LEU A 628 5.31 34.71 -21.29
N LEU A 629 5.60 33.51 -21.80
CA LEU A 629 6.62 33.26 -22.80
C LEU A 629 6.01 32.67 -24.06
N ASP A 630 6.55 33.06 -25.21
CA ASP A 630 6.17 32.56 -26.53
C ASP A 630 7.43 32.18 -27.33
N VAL A 631 7.47 30.96 -27.87
CA VAL A 631 8.60 30.48 -28.68
C VAL A 631 8.52 31.07 -30.09
N HIS A 632 9.43 31.98 -30.40
CA HIS A 632 9.40 32.76 -31.62
C HIS A 632 9.66 31.89 -32.87
N HIS A 633 8.74 31.95 -33.84
CA HIS A 633 8.81 31.23 -35.11
C HIS A 633 8.89 29.70 -35.01
N LEU A 634 8.26 29.06 -34.02
CA LEU A 634 8.22 27.60 -33.91
C LEU A 634 7.73 26.91 -35.19
N ASN A 635 6.70 27.47 -35.87
CA ASN A 635 6.21 26.92 -37.15
C ASN A 635 7.31 26.89 -38.23
N ALA A 636 8.14 27.92 -38.34
CA ALA A 636 9.23 27.94 -39.30
C ALA A 636 10.34 26.92 -38.96
N ILE A 637 10.53 26.62 -37.67
CA ILE A 637 11.43 25.55 -37.21
C ILE A 637 10.85 24.19 -37.63
N ASN A 638 9.56 23.96 -37.37
CA ASN A 638 8.87 22.73 -37.76
C ASN A 638 8.90 22.50 -39.28
N ASP A 639 8.63 23.54 -40.07
CA ASP A 639 8.60 23.47 -41.53
C ASP A 639 9.98 23.14 -42.11
N ARG A 640 11.06 23.58 -41.46
CA ARG A 640 12.43 23.43 -41.94
C ARG A 640 13.15 22.18 -41.42
N PHE A 641 12.91 21.79 -40.18
CA PHE A 641 13.65 20.74 -39.47
C PHE A 641 12.77 19.56 -39.01
N GLY A 642 11.46 19.65 -39.22
CA GLY A 642 10.48 18.64 -38.84
C GLY A 642 9.95 18.83 -37.42
N TYR A 643 8.76 18.29 -37.16
CA TYR A 643 8.07 18.39 -35.86
C TYR A 643 8.86 17.78 -34.71
N ALA A 644 9.67 16.74 -34.94
CA ALA A 644 10.51 16.14 -33.89
C ALA A 644 11.52 17.16 -33.31
N VAL A 645 12.11 18.02 -34.16
CA VAL A 645 13.04 19.07 -33.71
C VAL A 645 12.29 20.19 -32.99
N GLY A 646 11.08 20.54 -33.44
CA GLY A 646 10.25 21.50 -32.71
C GLY A 646 9.79 20.99 -31.34
N ASP A 647 9.50 19.70 -31.24
CA ASP A 647 9.20 19.04 -29.98
C ASP A 647 10.39 19.10 -29.01
N ASP A 648 11.62 18.88 -29.50
CA ASP A 648 12.83 19.00 -28.69
C ASP A 648 13.12 20.45 -28.25
N VAL A 649 12.81 21.42 -29.10
CA VAL A 649 12.83 22.86 -28.77
C VAL A 649 11.86 23.15 -27.61
N LEU A 650 10.62 22.68 -27.70
CA LEU A 650 9.61 22.88 -26.66
C LEU A 650 10.00 22.21 -25.33
N ARG A 651 10.59 21.01 -25.38
CA ARG A 651 11.13 20.34 -24.19
C ARG A 651 12.29 21.12 -23.58
N ALA A 652 13.22 21.63 -24.39
CA ALA A 652 14.33 22.43 -23.89
C ALA A 652 13.88 23.73 -23.21
N VAL A 653 12.84 24.38 -23.75
CA VAL A 653 12.21 25.56 -23.14
C VAL A 653 11.55 25.19 -21.81
N ALA A 654 10.79 24.09 -21.76
CA ALA A 654 10.14 23.62 -20.54
C ALA A 654 11.16 23.33 -19.42
N ASP A 655 12.22 22.60 -19.73
CA ASP A 655 13.27 22.25 -18.77
C ASP A 655 14.04 23.49 -18.29
N ALA A 656 14.33 24.43 -19.20
CA ALA A 656 14.96 25.70 -18.83
C ALA A 656 14.09 26.53 -17.88
N LEU A 657 12.77 26.54 -18.06
CA LEU A 657 11.83 27.21 -17.14
C LEU A 657 11.81 26.54 -15.77
N MET A 658 11.82 25.21 -15.73
CA MET A 658 11.88 24.45 -14.48
C MET A 658 13.20 24.67 -13.73
N GLU A 659 14.34 24.73 -14.43
CA GLU A 659 15.65 25.03 -13.82
C GLU A 659 15.79 26.49 -13.36
N ALA A 660 15.08 27.43 -14.02
CA ALA A 660 15.15 28.85 -13.70
C ALA A 660 14.24 29.28 -12.54
N THR A 661 13.27 28.44 -12.15
CA THR A 661 12.23 28.75 -11.16
C THR A 661 12.38 27.93 -9.87
N ARG A 662 11.66 28.31 -8.80
CA ARG A 662 11.67 27.57 -7.53
C ARG A 662 10.61 26.47 -7.57
N ALA A 663 10.76 25.43 -6.76
CA ALA A 663 9.77 24.34 -6.64
C ALA A 663 8.37 24.82 -6.22
N THR A 664 8.27 25.97 -5.56
CA THR A 664 7.00 26.59 -5.20
C THR A 664 6.32 27.31 -6.37
N ASP A 665 7.05 27.68 -7.42
CA ASP A 665 6.49 28.41 -8.55
C ASP A 665 5.69 27.46 -9.46
N LEU A 666 4.67 27.99 -10.13
CA LEU A 666 3.85 27.19 -11.06
C LEU A 666 4.29 27.45 -12.50
N VAL A 667 4.75 26.40 -13.18
CA VAL A 667 5.14 26.42 -14.60
C VAL A 667 4.14 25.58 -15.41
N ALA A 668 3.63 26.15 -16.50
CA ALA A 668 2.62 25.50 -17.33
C ALA A 668 2.88 25.74 -18.82
N ARG A 669 2.55 24.76 -19.65
CA ARG A 669 2.39 24.95 -21.09
C ARG A 669 0.97 25.43 -21.36
N TYR A 670 0.84 26.70 -21.71
CA TYR A 670 -0.45 27.39 -21.79
C TYR A 670 -1.06 27.30 -23.20
N GLY A 671 -0.22 27.25 -24.23
CA GLY A 671 -0.60 27.12 -25.63
C GLY A 671 0.28 26.11 -26.38
N ALA A 672 0.26 26.14 -27.72
CA ALA A 672 1.12 25.26 -28.52
C ALA A 672 2.60 25.65 -28.39
N ASP A 673 2.88 26.95 -28.44
CA ASP A 673 4.20 27.59 -28.35
C ASP A 673 4.31 28.53 -27.13
N GLU A 674 3.24 28.63 -26.33
CA GLU A 674 3.15 29.53 -25.19
C GLU A 674 3.32 28.82 -23.84
N PHE A 675 4.09 29.43 -22.95
CA PHE A 675 4.36 28.98 -21.58
C PHE A 675 4.03 30.08 -20.58
N VAL A 676 3.56 29.68 -19.39
CA VAL A 676 3.27 30.60 -18.29
C VAL A 676 4.03 30.15 -17.05
N VAL A 677 4.67 31.11 -16.39
CA VAL A 677 5.25 30.96 -15.06
C VAL A 677 4.53 31.90 -14.10
N LEU A 678 4.10 31.38 -12.96
CA LEU A 678 3.50 32.14 -11.87
C LEU A 678 4.41 32.04 -10.64
N LEU A 679 5.10 33.13 -10.35
CA LEU A 679 5.99 33.25 -9.20
C LEU A 679 5.18 33.61 -7.95
N GLN A 680 5.37 32.83 -6.89
CA GLN A 680 4.69 33.01 -5.61
C GLN A 680 5.53 33.85 -4.66
N ASP A 681 4.85 34.54 -3.74
CA ASP A 681 5.46 35.42 -2.74
C ASP A 681 6.38 36.48 -3.33
N ALA A 682 6.03 36.93 -4.54
CA ALA A 682 6.94 37.71 -5.36
C ALA A 682 6.79 39.22 -5.15
N GLY A 683 7.92 39.93 -5.19
CA GLY A 683 7.95 41.40 -5.26
C GLY A 683 7.88 41.92 -6.69
N SER A 684 7.56 43.22 -6.87
CA SER A 684 7.44 43.85 -8.20
C SER A 684 8.72 43.82 -9.06
N ARG A 685 9.87 43.46 -8.48
CA ARG A 685 11.17 43.38 -9.17
C ARG A 685 11.66 41.96 -9.46
N GLU A 686 11.05 40.91 -8.90
CA GLU A 686 11.58 39.55 -9.01
C GLU A 686 11.43 38.92 -10.40
N GLY A 687 10.40 39.28 -11.17
CA GLY A 687 10.25 38.78 -12.53
C GLY A 687 11.37 39.19 -13.48
N HIS A 688 12.11 40.27 -13.17
CA HIS A 688 13.30 40.66 -13.95
C HIS A 688 14.52 39.75 -13.68
N LEU A 689 14.51 38.92 -12.64
CA LEU A 689 15.61 38.01 -12.29
C LEU A 689 15.45 36.62 -12.89
N VAL A 690 14.21 36.18 -13.13
CA VAL A 690 13.93 34.85 -13.71
C VAL A 690 14.27 34.83 -15.20
N THR A 691 13.98 35.92 -15.92
CA THR A 691 14.16 36.02 -17.36
C THR A 691 15.62 35.85 -17.83
N PRO A 692 16.64 36.48 -17.20
CA PRO A 692 18.04 36.24 -17.55
C PRO A 692 18.49 34.81 -17.22
N ARG A 693 18.10 34.27 -16.07
CA ARG A 693 18.43 32.89 -15.66
C ARG A 693 17.87 31.85 -16.63
N PHE A 694 16.63 32.07 -17.08
CA PHE A 694 16.01 31.24 -18.12
C PHE A 694 16.84 31.27 -19.41
N GLY A 695 17.31 32.44 -19.87
CA GLY A 695 18.15 32.56 -21.06
C GLY A 695 19.47 31.78 -20.95
N GLU A 696 20.17 31.91 -19.80
CA GLU A 696 21.40 31.14 -19.53
C GLU A 696 21.15 29.63 -19.56
N LYS A 697 20.07 29.17 -18.90
CA LYS A 697 19.70 27.75 -18.84
C LYS A 697 19.27 27.18 -20.18
N LEU A 698 18.53 27.95 -20.96
CA LEU A 698 18.13 27.54 -22.30
C LEU A 698 19.37 27.35 -23.20
N SER A 699 20.33 28.28 -23.15
CA SER A 699 21.57 28.20 -23.93
C SER A 699 22.41 26.96 -23.57
N GLU A 700 22.50 26.65 -22.28
CA GLU A 700 23.16 25.44 -21.77
C GLU A 700 22.48 24.16 -22.28
N LEU A 701 21.15 24.09 -22.20
CA LEU A 701 20.36 22.94 -22.60
C LEU A 701 20.34 22.72 -24.11
N VAL A 702 20.29 23.79 -24.91
CA VAL A 702 20.40 23.74 -26.37
C VAL A 702 21.72 23.11 -26.78
N THR A 703 22.82 23.52 -26.14
CA THR A 703 24.15 22.96 -26.39
C THR A 703 24.22 21.49 -25.98
N ARG A 704 23.73 21.15 -24.77
CA ARG A 704 23.76 19.79 -24.24
C ARG A 704 22.93 18.81 -25.08
N ARG A 705 21.83 19.27 -25.68
CA ARG A 705 20.94 18.47 -26.53
C ARG A 705 21.37 18.40 -27.99
N GLY A 706 22.44 19.10 -28.38
CA GLY A 706 22.90 19.15 -29.77
C GLY A 706 21.91 19.83 -30.72
N LEU A 707 21.08 20.75 -30.21
CA LEU A 707 20.10 21.48 -31.02
C LEU A 707 20.79 22.57 -31.84
N ASN A 708 21.01 22.31 -33.13
CA ASN A 708 21.62 23.26 -34.07
C ASN A 708 20.61 24.29 -34.63
N VAL A 709 19.72 24.82 -33.77
CA VAL A 709 18.69 25.79 -34.14
C VAL A 709 18.69 26.94 -33.14
N PRO A 710 18.72 28.21 -33.60
CA PRO A 710 18.64 29.35 -32.69
C PRO A 710 17.24 29.43 -32.09
N ILE A 711 17.13 29.19 -30.78
CA ILE A 711 15.86 29.33 -30.05
C ILE A 711 15.77 30.76 -29.53
N LYS A 712 14.63 31.40 -29.81
CA LYS A 712 14.33 32.76 -29.35
C LYS A 712 12.96 32.76 -28.70
N CYS A 713 12.83 33.42 -27.56
CA CYS A 713 11.56 33.55 -26.85
C CYS A 713 11.18 35.02 -26.70
N ARG A 714 9.89 35.34 -26.94
CA ARG A 714 9.29 36.61 -26.55
C ARG A 714 8.76 36.48 -25.14
N VAL A 715 8.93 37.52 -24.33
CA VAL A 715 8.54 37.49 -22.92
C VAL A 715 7.71 38.72 -22.56
N GLY A 716 6.59 38.47 -21.89
CA GLY A 716 5.73 39.47 -21.29
C GLY A 716 5.57 39.24 -19.80
N THR A 717 5.39 40.31 -19.03
CA THR A 717 5.35 40.26 -17.57
C THR A 717 4.19 41.05 -16.99
N ALA A 718 3.59 40.54 -15.92
CA ALA A 718 2.56 41.23 -15.16
C ALA A 718 2.72 40.97 -13.65
N TYR A 719 2.45 41.98 -12.83
CA TYR A 719 2.56 41.88 -11.37
C TYR A 719 1.30 42.42 -10.69
N ARG A 720 0.89 41.76 -9.61
CA ARG A 720 -0.18 42.21 -8.72
C ARG A 720 0.20 42.01 -7.27
N GLU A 721 0.20 43.10 -6.51
CA GLU A 721 0.35 43.06 -5.05
C GLU A 721 -0.84 42.38 -4.37
N VAL A 722 -2.05 42.60 -4.91
CA VAL A 722 -3.27 41.87 -4.51
C VAL A 722 -3.76 41.04 -5.70
N PRO A 723 -3.59 39.71 -5.68
CA PRO A 723 -3.92 38.87 -6.83
C PRO A 723 -5.43 38.82 -7.15
N PRO A 724 -5.84 38.95 -8.43
CA PRO A 724 -7.24 38.85 -8.83
C PRO A 724 -7.79 37.42 -8.71
N ASP A 725 -9.11 37.26 -8.67
CA ASP A 725 -9.77 35.94 -8.56
C ASP A 725 -9.58 35.04 -9.80
N SER A 726 -9.41 35.66 -10.97
CA SER A 726 -9.09 34.98 -12.22
C SER A 726 -7.70 35.39 -12.73
N SER A 727 -7.01 34.46 -13.40
CA SER A 727 -5.72 34.73 -14.06
C SER A 727 -5.85 35.62 -15.29
N ASP A 728 -7.06 35.81 -15.82
CA ASP A 728 -7.30 36.50 -17.10
C ASP A 728 -6.73 37.92 -17.14
N GLU A 729 -6.79 38.64 -16.02
CA GLU A 729 -6.28 40.01 -15.92
C GLU A 729 -4.74 40.04 -16.01
N LEU A 730 -4.06 39.16 -15.26
CA LEU A 730 -2.60 39.03 -15.29
C LEU A 730 -2.10 38.55 -16.66
N LEU A 731 -2.80 37.59 -17.27
CA LEU A 731 -2.46 37.08 -18.60
C LEU A 731 -2.61 38.15 -19.68
N ARG A 732 -3.71 38.92 -19.66
CA ARG A 732 -3.95 40.01 -20.62
C ARG A 732 -2.85 41.06 -20.55
N GLU A 733 -2.43 41.43 -19.34
CA GLU A 733 -1.37 42.43 -19.17
C GLU A 733 0.01 41.91 -19.56
N ALA A 734 0.32 40.65 -19.25
CA ALA A 734 1.57 40.05 -19.69
C ALA A 734 1.61 39.98 -21.23
N ASP A 735 0.51 39.63 -21.89
CA ASP A 735 0.42 39.64 -23.36
C ASP A 735 0.58 41.06 -23.96
N GLU A 736 -0.06 42.07 -23.36
CA GLU A 736 0.13 43.47 -23.75
C GLU A 736 1.59 43.95 -23.56
N ASP A 737 2.25 43.54 -22.48
CA ASP A 737 3.67 43.81 -22.23
C ASP A 737 4.57 43.12 -23.27
N MET A 738 4.27 41.86 -23.60
CA MET A 738 4.99 41.09 -24.62
C MET A 738 4.93 41.79 -25.99
N ARG A 739 3.73 42.24 -26.39
CA ARG A 739 3.50 42.98 -27.64
C ARG A 739 4.21 44.33 -27.67
N ARG A 740 4.33 45.00 -26.51
CA ARG A 740 4.95 46.33 -26.39
C ARG A 740 6.48 46.29 -26.39
N ARG A 741 7.07 45.33 -25.66
CA ARG A 741 8.52 45.29 -25.44
C ARG A 741 9.28 44.72 -26.62
N GLY A 742 8.69 43.77 -27.36
CA GLY A 742 9.39 43.08 -28.46
C GLY A 742 10.72 42.42 -28.03
N VAL A 743 10.95 42.26 -26.73
CA VAL A 743 12.21 41.74 -26.18
C VAL A 743 12.28 40.28 -26.55
N THR A 744 13.22 40.01 -27.44
CA THR A 744 13.58 38.66 -27.84
C THR A 744 14.81 38.28 -27.04
N LEU A 745 14.70 37.29 -26.16
CA LEU A 745 15.87 36.76 -25.49
C LEU A 745 16.68 35.94 -26.50
N PRO A 746 17.95 36.27 -26.75
CA PRO A 746 18.84 35.37 -27.47
C PRO A 746 19.21 34.20 -26.54
N ALA A 747 19.15 32.99 -27.08
CA ALA A 747 20.03 31.90 -26.66
C ALA A 747 21.33 32.00 -27.45
#